data_AF-A0A3D4EYC7-F1
#
_entry.id   AF-A0A3D4EYC7-F1
#
_cell.length_a   1.000
_cell.length_b   1.000
_cell.length_c   1.000
_cell.angle_alpha   90.00
_cell.angle_beta   90.00
_cell.angle_gamma   90.00
#
_symmetry.space_group_name_H-M   'P 1'
#
loop_
_entity.id
_entity.type
_entity.pdbx_description
1 polymer ?
#
loop_
_entity_poly.entity_id
_entity_poly.type
_entity_poly.pdbx_seq_one_letter_code
_entity_poly.pdbx_strand_id
1 'polypeptide(L)'
;MRLLLSLSLLSLIPFSGNAAEESPKPVSFYQDIRPIFQANCVGCHQPSKNNGDYVMTDFQRLLAGGEDAIAIVPGKPDESHLIEEITPDADGDAEMPKKNDPLHEIEIALIRRWIEEGAKDDTPENARQRYDQEHPPVYTKPPVITSLDYSPDGSLLAISGFHEVLLQKADGSGEVARLVGLSERIESVRFSPDGSKLAVTGGLPGRMGEVQVWDVSKKELTLSAPVTFDTIYGAAWSPDGSKISFGCSDNSVRAIDAKTGKQVLFQGGHNGWVFDTAFNPKGDHVVSVSRDMTAKLTELATQRFIDNITSITPKALKGGMAAVVMHPTRDEIVVGGSDGVPKLYRIFRNTARKIGDDANLLLEFPPLEGRIFALDISKDARRIAAGSSLNGKGAIHIYEVNPEAQIPKEIAEIIKKPTHERNADMKAKLQKHFDSSIKTLATIPVPECGIFAVSFNPDGSTLAASGPDGLIRLVDVSTGKTSKSFLPVTISAPAKIAVKKDETRETQDKRTPLDSEQIPEGRSVVKLSVVPAGVIRIDNPYRYAQVVISAQLDSGDIIDVTRIAKKAASGNQAKISNTGIVRGISNGKTHLEFSLAGRKIKIPVEVTGMNLDYIPAWTKDVNPVVARMGCNAGTCHGAKDGKNGFKLSLRGYDPIYDVRAFTDDISSRRVNLASPDDSLMLLKATSAVPHEGGQLTKPGDDYYKIIRAWIAQGAKLEEKQTKVEKIEVFPLNPVVQNIGAMQQMRVIATYPGGETRDVTSEAVITSGNGEVAETVKGYPALVKVIRRGEAPILVRYEGAYAATTVTAMGDRSGFEWIDPPSFNPIDSLVAEKWKRMKILPSEISTDLDFVRRIHLDLTGLPPAVEKVKSFLADPRHSQVKRNELIDSLIGNPEFVEFWTNKWSDLLQVNRKFLAPEGAKLFREWIRKEVAENTPYDKFAQKIITATGSNKDNPPASYYKILRTPEDTMENTTHLFLATRFNCNKCHDHPFERWTQDNYYEMAAFFAQVGLKADPASGKNKIGGTAVEGAKPLYEVVFQKNDAEVIHERTGEVTPPSFPYEADHPDKKEATRRDRLAEWTTSPDNQYFASSYANRIWGYMMGTGIIEPLDDIRAGNPPSNPELLEWLTQYFIEHDFDVRELMRVIVKSRTYQLSIESHQWNEDDKINFSHAKARRLPAEVLYDTIHAVTGASSSFPGVPTGTRAASLPDVGVKLPDGFLANFG
;
A
#
# COMPACT_ATOMS: atom_id res chain seq x y z
N MET A 1 -1.39 -41.09 -50.75
CA MET A 1 -1.07 -41.51 -52.12
C MET A 1 -1.57 -40.41 -53.07
N ARG A 2 -0.66 -39.80 -53.84
CA ARG A 2 -0.80 -39.04 -55.13
C ARG A 2 -2.24 -38.75 -55.64
N LEU A 3 -2.61 -37.61 -56.25
CA LEU A 3 -1.91 -36.54 -56.96
C LEU A 3 -2.91 -35.40 -57.28
N LEU A 4 -2.38 -34.21 -57.54
CA LEU A 4 -3.01 -33.01 -58.15
C LEU A 4 -3.76 -33.26 -59.48
N LEU A 5 -4.73 -32.40 -59.83
CA LEU A 5 -4.68 -31.56 -61.05
C LEU A 5 -5.77 -30.47 -61.09
N SER A 6 -5.32 -29.27 -61.44
CA SER A 6 -6.04 -28.03 -61.75
C SER A 6 -6.56 -27.95 -63.19
N LEU A 7 -7.64 -27.18 -63.44
CA LEU A 7 -7.90 -26.22 -64.57
C LEU A 7 -9.42 -25.87 -64.57
N SER A 8 -9.85 -24.65 -64.21
CA SER A 8 -10.22 -23.49 -65.07
C SER A 8 -11.48 -23.73 -65.97
N LEU A 9 -12.46 -22.85 -66.20
CA LEU A 9 -12.49 -21.39 -66.42
C LEU A 9 -13.98 -20.92 -66.63
N LEU A 10 -14.22 -19.60 -66.60
CA LEU A 10 -15.45 -18.78 -66.92
C LEU A 10 -16.45 -18.52 -65.76
N SER A 11 -16.98 -17.31 -65.53
CA SER A 11 -16.88 -15.99 -66.20
C SER A 11 -17.53 -14.92 -65.32
N LEU A 12 -16.92 -13.74 -65.18
CA LEU A 12 -17.51 -12.54 -64.58
C LEU A 12 -17.24 -11.33 -65.48
N ILE A 13 -18.30 -10.59 -65.80
CA ILE A 13 -18.30 -9.25 -66.41
C ILE A 13 -18.89 -8.28 -65.36
N PRO A 14 -18.46 -7.00 -65.33
CA PRO A 14 -18.06 -6.31 -64.12
C PRO A 14 -19.12 -5.33 -63.60
N PHE A 15 -19.00 -4.97 -62.32
CA PHE A 15 -19.48 -3.70 -61.81
C PHE A 15 -18.27 -2.86 -61.38
N SER A 16 -18.01 -1.80 -62.14
CA SER A 16 -17.08 -0.74 -61.78
C SER A 16 -17.68 0.12 -60.68
N GLY A 17 -17.05 0.11 -59.51
CA GLY A 17 -17.18 1.13 -58.49
C GLY A 17 -15.79 1.57 -58.08
N ASN A 18 -15.39 2.77 -58.52
CA ASN A 18 -14.14 3.43 -58.13
C ASN A 18 -14.07 3.57 -56.60
N ALA A 19 -13.22 2.78 -55.95
CA ALA A 19 -12.55 3.18 -54.72
C ALA A 19 -11.13 3.60 -55.13
N ALA A 20 -10.84 4.89 -55.03
CA ALA A 20 -9.45 5.33 -55.06
C ALA A 20 -8.74 4.69 -53.86
N GLU A 21 -7.76 3.83 -54.09
CA GLU A 21 -6.82 3.39 -53.06
C GLU A 21 -6.07 4.62 -52.56
N GLU A 22 -6.44 5.10 -51.36
CA GLU A 22 -5.57 5.99 -50.60
C GLU A 22 -4.29 5.23 -50.28
N SER A 23 -3.16 5.73 -50.77
CA SER A 23 -1.84 5.25 -50.37
C SER A 23 -1.72 5.26 -48.84
N PRO A 24 -1.23 4.20 -48.20
CA PRO A 24 -1.12 4.15 -46.74
C PRO A 24 -0.26 5.30 -46.24
N LYS A 25 -0.76 6.03 -45.23
CA LYS A 25 -0.04 7.15 -44.60
C LYS A 25 1.34 6.69 -44.09
N PRO A 26 2.39 7.53 -44.17
CA PRO A 26 3.69 7.24 -43.56
C PRO A 26 3.57 6.96 -42.07
N VAL A 27 4.43 6.08 -41.54
CA VAL A 27 4.46 5.75 -40.11
C VAL A 27 5.10 6.90 -39.33
N SER A 28 4.39 7.42 -38.34
CA SER A 28 4.83 8.52 -37.50
C SER A 28 5.71 8.01 -36.36
N PHE A 29 6.93 8.54 -36.20
CA PHE A 29 7.69 8.28 -34.98
C PHE A 29 6.91 8.77 -33.76
N TYR A 30 6.34 9.96 -33.83
CA TYR A 30 5.68 10.58 -32.69
C TYR A 30 4.35 9.92 -32.29
N GLN A 31 3.50 9.61 -33.26
CA GLN A 31 2.15 9.07 -33.00
C GLN A 31 2.13 7.56 -32.92
N ASP A 32 3.00 6.86 -33.67
CA ASP A 32 2.92 5.42 -33.84
C ASP A 32 4.04 4.67 -33.08
N ILE A 33 5.30 5.08 -33.24
CA ILE A 33 6.46 4.33 -32.73
C ILE A 33 6.83 4.68 -31.29
N ARG A 34 6.94 5.97 -30.98
CA ARG A 34 7.33 6.48 -29.67
C ARG A 34 6.43 5.93 -28.55
N PRO A 35 5.09 5.82 -28.70
CA PRO A 35 4.26 5.18 -27.68
C PRO A 35 4.62 3.72 -27.39
N ILE A 36 5.02 2.95 -28.42
CA ILE A 36 5.45 1.55 -28.27
C ILE A 36 6.74 1.51 -27.43
N PHE A 37 7.74 2.33 -27.77
CA PHE A 37 8.98 2.40 -26.99
C PHE A 37 8.76 2.92 -25.57
N GLN A 38 7.89 3.92 -25.39
CA GLN A 38 7.56 4.46 -24.07
C GLN A 38 6.87 3.44 -23.17
N ALA A 39 5.98 2.63 -23.72
CA ALA A 39 5.27 1.60 -22.97
C ALA A 39 6.18 0.42 -22.59
N ASN A 40 7.09 0.02 -23.49
CA ASN A 40 7.76 -1.27 -23.38
C ASN A 40 9.27 -1.20 -23.10
N CYS A 41 9.96 -0.10 -23.44
CA CYS A 41 11.42 -0.06 -23.48
C CYS A 41 12.04 1.05 -22.59
N VAL A 42 11.44 2.25 -22.61
CA VAL A 42 11.99 3.46 -21.96
C VAL A 42 12.13 3.33 -20.44
N GLY A 43 11.36 2.45 -19.79
CA GLY A 43 11.51 2.21 -18.34
C GLY A 43 12.91 1.74 -17.93
N CYS A 44 13.62 1.03 -18.82
CA CYS A 44 14.95 0.46 -18.59
C CYS A 44 16.06 1.02 -19.52
N HIS A 45 15.69 1.83 -20.52
CA HIS A 45 16.60 2.44 -21.49
C HIS A 45 16.46 3.97 -21.48
N GLN A 46 16.71 4.57 -20.32
CA GLN A 46 16.65 6.01 -20.08
C GLN A 46 17.92 6.52 -19.40
N PRO A 47 18.19 7.84 -19.34
CA PRO A 47 19.48 8.35 -18.85
C PRO A 47 19.80 7.96 -17.40
N SER A 48 18.80 7.79 -16.54
CA SER A 48 19.03 7.37 -15.14
C SER A 48 19.23 5.86 -14.98
N LYS A 49 18.95 5.08 -16.02
CA LYS A 49 18.95 3.61 -16.03
C LYS A 49 19.09 3.18 -17.49
N ASN A 50 20.32 3.13 -17.96
CA ASN A 50 20.70 2.85 -19.35
C ASN A 50 21.22 1.41 -19.45
N ASN A 51 20.35 0.43 -19.25
CA ASN A 51 20.78 -0.97 -19.33
C ASN A 51 21.36 -1.25 -20.74
N GLY A 52 22.54 -1.87 -20.79
CA GLY A 52 23.28 -2.06 -22.06
C GLY A 52 23.75 -0.76 -22.70
N ASP A 53 23.90 0.32 -21.92
CA ASP A 53 24.25 1.69 -22.32
C ASP A 53 23.34 2.37 -23.35
N TYR A 54 22.21 1.71 -23.65
CA TYR A 54 21.24 2.17 -24.62
C TYR A 54 20.21 3.14 -24.02
N VAL A 55 20.03 4.30 -24.66
CA VAL A 55 19.11 5.37 -24.22
C VAL A 55 18.15 5.72 -25.35
N MET A 56 16.88 5.39 -25.16
CA MET A 56 15.83 5.54 -26.18
C MET A 56 15.04 6.84 -26.07
N THR A 57 15.27 7.63 -25.00
CA THR A 57 14.58 8.92 -24.80
C THR A 57 15.17 10.06 -25.61
N ASP A 58 16.33 9.86 -26.21
CA ASP A 58 16.97 10.77 -27.14
C ASP A 58 17.01 10.11 -28.52
N PHE A 59 16.54 10.83 -29.55
CA PHE A 59 16.35 10.23 -30.87
C PHE A 59 17.68 9.81 -31.53
N GLN A 60 18.76 10.55 -31.32
CA GLN A 60 20.05 10.21 -31.91
C GLN A 60 20.66 9.00 -31.20
N ARG A 61 20.56 8.94 -29.87
CA ARG A 61 21.01 7.78 -29.09
C ARG A 61 20.15 6.53 -29.31
N LEU A 62 18.86 6.71 -29.59
CA LEU A 62 17.95 5.64 -30.02
C LEU A 62 18.45 4.99 -31.32
N LEU A 63 18.90 5.77 -32.31
CA LEU A 63 19.44 5.19 -33.53
C LEU A 63 20.82 4.52 -33.31
N ALA A 64 21.68 5.18 -32.55
CA ALA A 64 23.07 4.76 -32.36
C ALA A 64 23.22 3.42 -31.60
N GLY A 65 22.35 3.10 -30.65
CA GLY A 65 22.50 1.89 -29.83
C GLY A 65 23.40 2.03 -28.60
N GLY A 66 23.72 0.90 -27.97
CA GLY A 66 24.65 0.77 -26.84
C GLY A 66 26.10 0.54 -27.29
N GLU A 67 26.95 -0.03 -26.43
CA GLU A 67 28.39 -0.25 -26.74
C GLU A 67 28.64 -1.24 -27.90
N ASP A 68 27.74 -2.19 -28.15
CA ASP A 68 28.04 -3.39 -28.95
C ASP A 68 27.42 -3.46 -30.36
N ALA A 69 26.44 -2.60 -30.70
CA ALA A 69 25.80 -2.61 -32.03
C ALA A 69 24.99 -1.33 -32.32
N ILE A 70 24.86 -0.99 -33.62
CA ILE A 70 23.92 0.03 -34.09
C ILE A 70 22.50 -0.51 -33.90
N ALA A 71 21.69 0.15 -33.07
CA ALA A 71 20.34 -0.33 -32.76
C ALA A 71 19.39 -0.22 -33.97
N ILE A 72 19.42 0.90 -34.69
CA ILE A 72 18.57 1.12 -35.86
C ILE A 72 19.42 1.62 -37.02
N VAL A 73 19.34 0.92 -38.16
CA VAL A 73 19.92 1.34 -39.43
C VAL A 73 18.79 1.89 -40.31
N PRO A 74 18.64 3.21 -40.45
CA PRO A 74 17.58 3.81 -41.25
C PRO A 74 17.51 3.24 -42.67
N GLY A 75 16.31 2.83 -43.09
CA GLY A 75 16.04 2.20 -44.39
C GLY A 75 16.32 0.70 -44.45
N LYS A 76 16.85 0.10 -43.38
CA LYS A 76 17.30 -1.30 -43.37
C LYS A 76 16.87 -2.04 -42.09
N PRO A 77 15.61 -2.47 -42.00
CA PRO A 77 15.11 -3.16 -40.81
C PRO A 77 15.86 -4.47 -40.51
N ASP A 78 16.25 -5.24 -41.53
CA ASP A 78 16.93 -6.53 -41.35
C ASP A 78 18.41 -6.36 -40.93
N GLU A 79 18.98 -5.16 -41.05
CA GLU A 79 20.31 -4.80 -40.52
C GLU A 79 20.21 -4.08 -39.15
N SER A 80 19.00 -3.85 -38.63
CA SER A 80 18.77 -3.13 -37.38
C SER A 80 18.69 -4.10 -36.21
N HIS A 81 19.67 -4.04 -35.29
CA HIS A 81 19.74 -4.95 -34.14
C HIS A 81 18.51 -4.87 -33.23
N LEU A 82 17.84 -3.71 -33.16
CA LEU A 82 16.57 -3.58 -32.43
C LEU A 82 15.49 -4.53 -32.95
N ILE A 83 15.42 -4.79 -34.26
CA ILE A 83 14.43 -5.71 -34.84
C ILE A 83 14.73 -7.15 -34.44
N GLU A 84 15.99 -7.54 -34.40
CA GLU A 84 16.43 -8.87 -33.93
C GLU A 84 15.99 -9.09 -32.47
N GLU A 85 16.26 -8.11 -31.59
CA GLU A 85 15.96 -8.22 -30.16
C GLU A 85 14.46 -8.25 -29.83
N ILE A 86 13.62 -7.56 -30.62
CA ILE A 86 12.16 -7.49 -30.35
C ILE A 86 11.34 -8.57 -31.07
N THR A 87 11.95 -9.34 -31.99
CA THR A 87 11.23 -10.35 -32.77
C THR A 87 11.22 -11.69 -32.02
N PRO A 88 10.05 -12.28 -31.74
CA PRO A 88 9.98 -13.59 -31.10
C PRO A 88 10.64 -14.70 -31.93
N ASP A 89 11.29 -15.64 -31.27
CA ASP A 89 11.85 -16.85 -31.85
C ASP A 89 10.77 -17.93 -32.10
N ALA A 90 11.20 -19.14 -32.47
CA ALA A 90 10.29 -20.25 -32.79
C ALA A 90 9.47 -20.75 -31.60
N ASP A 91 9.92 -20.49 -30.37
CA ASP A 91 9.25 -20.84 -29.13
C ASP A 91 8.34 -19.69 -28.64
N GLY A 92 8.37 -18.53 -29.32
CA GLY A 92 7.54 -17.37 -29.06
C GLY A 92 8.17 -16.38 -28.07
N ASP A 93 9.44 -16.53 -27.74
CA ASP A 93 10.18 -15.67 -26.80
C ASP A 93 11.02 -14.63 -27.55
N ALA A 94 11.13 -13.42 -27.01
CA ALA A 94 11.99 -12.35 -27.55
C ALA A 94 12.99 -11.87 -26.49
N GLU A 95 14.20 -11.46 -26.89
CA GLU A 95 15.20 -10.91 -25.97
C GLU A 95 14.73 -9.60 -25.30
N MET A 96 13.93 -8.80 -26.03
CA MET A 96 13.31 -7.58 -25.56
C MET A 96 11.82 -7.54 -25.89
N PRO A 97 10.96 -7.04 -24.97
CA PRO A 97 11.31 -6.41 -23.69
C PRO A 97 11.51 -7.39 -22.53
N LYS A 98 12.63 -7.27 -21.79
CA LYS A 98 12.93 -8.14 -20.64
C LYS A 98 11.88 -8.00 -19.53
N LYS A 99 11.28 -9.14 -19.13
CA LYS A 99 10.26 -9.30 -18.08
C LYS A 99 8.83 -8.87 -18.44
N ASN A 100 8.55 -8.58 -19.70
CA ASN A 100 7.20 -8.35 -20.22
C ASN A 100 6.88 -9.36 -21.34
N ASP A 101 5.61 -9.44 -21.72
CA ASP A 101 5.19 -10.16 -22.92
C ASP A 101 5.91 -9.55 -24.15
N PRO A 102 6.32 -10.35 -25.16
CA PRO A 102 6.88 -9.82 -26.41
C PRO A 102 5.92 -8.83 -27.08
N LEU A 103 6.48 -7.92 -27.90
CA LEU A 103 5.66 -6.98 -28.67
C LEU A 103 4.71 -7.74 -29.61
N HIS A 104 3.51 -7.19 -29.82
CA HIS A 104 2.56 -7.81 -30.73
C HIS A 104 3.08 -7.72 -32.17
N GLU A 105 2.78 -8.71 -33.02
CA GLU A 105 3.25 -8.75 -34.43
C GLU A 105 2.96 -7.44 -35.20
N ILE A 106 1.81 -6.83 -34.92
CA ILE A 106 1.39 -5.52 -35.49
C ILE A 106 2.34 -4.38 -35.07
N GLU A 107 2.78 -4.36 -33.81
CA GLU A 107 3.70 -3.35 -33.29
C GLU A 107 5.09 -3.51 -33.90
N ILE A 108 5.58 -4.77 -34.01
CA ILE A 108 6.85 -5.09 -34.67
C ILE A 108 6.80 -4.70 -36.15
N ALA A 109 5.71 -5.03 -36.85
CA ALA A 109 5.51 -4.65 -38.24
C ALA A 109 5.50 -3.11 -38.43
N LEU A 110 4.94 -2.38 -37.47
CA LEU A 110 4.91 -0.92 -37.49
C LEU A 110 6.32 -0.32 -37.30
N ILE A 111 7.10 -0.83 -36.33
CA ILE A 111 8.50 -0.42 -36.12
C ILE A 111 9.34 -0.75 -37.36
N ARG A 112 9.20 -1.97 -37.90
CA ARG A 112 9.89 -2.42 -39.11
C ARG A 112 9.61 -1.48 -40.28
N ARG A 113 8.34 -1.17 -40.54
CA ARG A 113 7.93 -0.24 -41.60
C ARG A 113 8.46 1.19 -41.38
N TRP A 114 8.46 1.69 -40.15
CA TRP A 114 9.06 2.98 -39.85
C TRP A 114 10.57 3.02 -40.14
N ILE A 115 11.29 1.94 -39.82
CA ILE A 115 12.72 1.81 -40.17
C ILE A 115 12.89 1.77 -41.69
N GLU A 116 12.08 1.00 -42.42
CA GLU A 116 12.08 0.97 -43.90
C GLU A 116 11.83 2.36 -44.52
N GLU A 117 10.94 3.14 -43.94
CA GLU A 117 10.63 4.53 -44.35
C GLU A 117 11.73 5.54 -43.97
N GLY A 118 12.83 5.06 -43.37
CA GLY A 118 14.04 5.82 -43.07
C GLY A 118 14.14 6.29 -41.62
N ALA A 119 13.39 5.68 -40.69
CA ALA A 119 13.40 5.98 -39.25
C ALA A 119 13.41 7.49 -38.95
N LYS A 120 12.40 8.21 -39.47
CA LYS A 120 12.35 9.68 -39.37
C LYS A 120 11.70 10.12 -38.06
N ASP A 121 12.30 11.11 -37.39
CA ASP A 121 11.66 11.83 -36.27
C ASP A 121 10.74 12.93 -36.80
N ASP A 122 9.44 12.62 -36.85
CA ASP A 122 8.38 13.55 -37.20
C ASP A 122 7.72 14.19 -35.98
N THR A 123 8.38 14.16 -34.80
CA THR A 123 7.90 14.86 -33.60
C THR A 123 7.51 16.28 -33.97
N PRO A 124 6.21 16.64 -33.86
CA PRO A 124 5.71 17.95 -34.23
C PRO A 124 6.51 19.05 -33.51
N GLU A 125 6.73 20.17 -34.18
CA GLU A 125 7.54 21.27 -33.62
C GLU A 125 6.94 21.84 -32.33
N ASN A 126 5.61 21.81 -32.19
CA ASN A 126 4.88 22.13 -30.95
C ASN A 126 4.94 21.05 -29.85
N ALA A 127 5.44 19.85 -30.20
CA ALA A 127 5.79 18.79 -29.26
C ALA A 127 7.30 18.79 -28.92
N ARG A 128 8.10 19.64 -29.60
CA ARG A 128 9.44 20.05 -29.21
C ARG A 128 9.33 21.26 -28.25
N GLN A 129 10.45 21.75 -27.74
CA GLN A 129 10.50 22.75 -26.68
C GLN A 129 9.52 23.93 -26.94
N ARG A 130 8.52 24.09 -26.06
CA ARG A 130 7.34 24.94 -26.29
C ARG A 130 7.54 26.42 -25.97
N TYR A 131 8.61 26.75 -25.25
CA TYR A 131 8.84 28.08 -24.70
C TYR A 131 10.26 28.52 -24.97
N ASP A 132 10.37 29.76 -25.43
CA ASP A 132 11.58 30.51 -25.69
C ASP A 132 11.31 32.00 -25.41
N GLN A 133 12.29 32.86 -25.68
CA GLN A 133 12.19 34.28 -25.36
C GLN A 133 11.10 35.00 -26.18
N GLU A 134 10.83 34.54 -27.40
CA GLU A 134 9.79 35.05 -28.30
C GLU A 134 8.39 34.47 -28.00
N HIS A 135 8.34 33.28 -27.40
CA HIS A 135 7.13 32.53 -27.05
C HIS A 135 7.09 32.22 -25.55
N PRO A 136 6.99 33.24 -24.68
CA PRO A 136 7.03 33.01 -23.25
C PRO A 136 5.76 32.30 -22.76
N PRO A 137 5.82 31.60 -21.60
CA PRO A 137 4.67 30.95 -21.00
C PRO A 137 3.47 31.89 -20.77
N VAL A 138 2.27 31.38 -20.99
CA VAL A 138 1.02 32.10 -20.71
C VAL A 138 0.32 31.45 -19.51
N TYR A 139 0.10 32.25 -18.47
CA TYR A 139 -0.49 31.77 -17.22
C TYR A 139 -2.01 31.90 -17.24
N THR A 140 -2.69 30.76 -17.10
CA THR A 140 -4.14 30.73 -16.76
C THR A 140 -4.37 30.61 -15.26
N LYS A 141 -3.31 30.27 -14.51
CA LYS A 141 -3.22 30.29 -13.06
C LYS A 141 -1.81 30.71 -12.64
N PRO A 142 -1.62 31.29 -11.44
CA PRO A 142 -0.29 31.66 -10.96
C PRO A 142 0.68 30.45 -10.91
N PRO A 143 1.97 30.65 -11.23
CA PRO A 143 2.98 29.62 -11.05
C PRO A 143 3.26 29.34 -9.57
N VAL A 144 3.74 28.13 -9.28
CA VAL A 144 4.33 27.81 -7.99
C VAL A 144 5.67 28.51 -7.87
N ILE A 145 5.85 29.34 -6.86
CA ILE A 145 7.13 30.03 -6.59
C ILE A 145 7.93 29.19 -5.60
N THR A 146 9.06 28.67 -6.05
CA THR A 146 9.98 27.81 -5.27
C THR A 146 11.17 28.59 -4.71
N SER A 147 11.50 29.73 -5.33
CA SER A 147 12.65 30.56 -4.97
C SER A 147 12.45 32.04 -5.32
N LEU A 148 13.06 32.89 -4.50
CA LEU A 148 13.11 34.34 -4.57
C LEU A 148 14.51 34.79 -4.14
N ASP A 149 15.01 35.89 -4.71
CA ASP A 149 16.24 36.55 -4.23
C ASP A 149 16.25 38.05 -4.57
N TYR A 150 16.66 38.90 -3.63
CA TYR A 150 16.87 40.32 -3.89
C TYR A 150 18.25 40.57 -4.50
N SER A 151 18.36 41.54 -5.40
CA SER A 151 19.67 41.99 -5.88
C SER A 151 20.48 42.62 -4.73
N PRO A 152 21.82 42.55 -4.74
CA PRO A 152 22.65 43.08 -3.65
C PRO A 152 22.50 44.58 -3.37
N ASP A 153 22.04 45.35 -4.36
CA ASP A 153 21.73 46.77 -4.28
C ASP A 153 20.27 47.06 -3.83
N GLY A 154 19.44 46.02 -3.70
CA GLY A 154 18.05 46.09 -3.27
C GLY A 154 17.08 46.66 -4.31
N SER A 155 17.49 46.81 -5.57
CA SER A 155 16.66 47.42 -6.61
C SER A 155 15.75 46.42 -7.36
N LEU A 156 16.14 45.14 -7.40
CA LEU A 156 15.45 44.07 -8.13
C LEU A 156 15.10 42.90 -7.22
N LEU A 157 14.07 42.16 -7.62
CA LEU A 157 13.67 40.87 -7.05
C LEU A 157 13.58 39.84 -8.18
N ALA A 158 14.38 38.78 -8.11
CA ALA A 158 14.31 37.64 -9.01
C ALA A 158 13.35 36.59 -8.45
N ILE A 159 12.49 36.05 -9.31
CA ILE A 159 11.38 35.18 -8.92
C ILE A 159 11.33 33.97 -9.85
N SER A 160 11.33 32.77 -9.28
CA SER A 160 11.09 31.53 -10.05
C SER A 160 9.68 31.49 -10.66
N GLY A 161 9.59 31.14 -11.94
CA GLY A 161 8.34 30.89 -12.66
C GLY A 161 8.32 29.49 -13.29
N PHE A 162 7.39 29.27 -14.23
CA PHE A 162 7.36 28.07 -15.07
C PHE A 162 8.15 28.37 -16.34
N HIS A 163 9.22 27.62 -16.66
CA HIS A 163 10.14 27.92 -17.78
C HIS A 163 10.91 29.24 -17.74
N GLU A 164 10.78 30.05 -16.69
CA GLU A 164 11.34 31.39 -16.71
C GLU A 164 11.64 31.95 -15.33
N VAL A 165 12.56 32.92 -15.28
CA VAL A 165 12.71 33.82 -14.13
C VAL A 165 12.00 35.13 -14.43
N LEU A 166 11.17 35.57 -13.48
CA LEU A 166 10.48 36.85 -13.51
C LEU A 166 11.31 37.86 -12.72
N LEU A 167 11.84 38.87 -13.40
CA LEU A 167 12.62 39.94 -12.80
C LEU A 167 11.72 41.14 -12.56
N GLN A 168 11.53 41.51 -11.30
CA GLN A 168 10.64 42.57 -10.85
C GLN A 168 11.43 43.68 -10.17
N LYS A 169 10.87 44.89 -10.10
CA LYS A 169 11.36 45.91 -9.17
C LYS A 169 11.14 45.44 -7.73
N ALA A 170 12.11 45.70 -6.85
CA ALA A 170 12.09 45.24 -5.46
C ALA A 170 10.85 45.69 -4.66
N ASP A 171 10.27 46.85 -4.99
CA ASP A 171 9.05 47.38 -4.37
C ASP A 171 7.74 46.82 -4.98
N GLY A 172 7.85 45.90 -5.95
CA GLY A 172 6.75 45.32 -6.71
C GLY A 172 6.01 46.33 -7.59
N SER A 173 6.61 47.48 -7.94
CA SER A 173 5.96 48.50 -8.77
C SER A 173 5.85 48.13 -10.25
N GLY A 174 6.51 47.05 -10.70
CA GLY A 174 6.29 46.51 -12.04
C GLY A 174 7.42 45.58 -12.53
N GLU A 175 7.10 44.88 -13.62
CA GLU A 175 7.99 43.94 -14.31
C GLU A 175 9.16 44.66 -14.98
N VAL A 176 10.36 44.05 -14.88
CA VAL A 176 11.60 44.53 -15.50
C VAL A 176 12.00 43.65 -16.69
N ALA A 177 11.89 42.33 -16.54
CA ALA A 177 12.18 41.35 -17.59
C ALA A 177 11.57 39.98 -17.27
N ARG A 178 11.38 39.17 -18.31
CA ARG A 178 11.13 37.73 -18.24
C ARG A 178 12.31 37.03 -18.90
N LEU A 179 13.00 36.15 -18.18
CA LEU A 179 14.17 35.41 -18.64
C LEU A 179 13.74 33.96 -18.92
N VAL A 180 13.48 33.62 -20.19
CA VAL A 180 12.89 32.33 -20.56
C VAL A 180 13.99 31.33 -20.90
N GLY A 181 13.99 30.16 -20.24
CA GLY A 181 15.01 29.12 -20.39
C GLY A 181 14.41 27.72 -20.55
N LEU A 182 15.29 26.70 -20.65
CA LEU A 182 14.86 25.33 -20.92
C LEU A 182 14.14 24.70 -19.72
N SER A 183 14.58 25.03 -18.50
CA SER A 183 14.08 24.46 -17.24
C SER A 183 12.58 24.69 -17.02
N GLU A 184 11.76 23.66 -17.28
CA GLU A 184 10.33 23.60 -16.89
C GLU A 184 10.12 24.05 -15.44
N ARG A 185 10.97 23.53 -14.55
CA ARG A 185 10.90 23.78 -13.12
C ARG A 185 12.20 24.39 -12.64
N ILE A 186 12.12 25.64 -12.22
CA ILE A 186 13.21 26.34 -11.53
C ILE A 186 13.06 26.04 -10.03
N GLU A 187 14.15 25.62 -9.38
CA GLU A 187 14.19 25.31 -7.94
C GLU A 187 14.95 26.38 -7.16
N SER A 188 15.92 27.07 -7.79
CA SER A 188 16.61 28.19 -7.13
C SER A 188 17.01 29.30 -8.10
N VAL A 189 16.92 30.55 -7.63
CA VAL A 189 17.44 31.75 -8.28
C VAL A 189 18.33 32.51 -7.28
N ARG A 190 19.55 32.88 -7.67
CA ARG A 190 20.49 33.63 -6.82
C ARG A 190 21.30 34.65 -7.59
N PHE A 191 21.29 35.91 -7.15
CA PHE A 191 22.18 36.92 -7.68
C PHE A 191 23.63 36.62 -7.29
N SER A 192 24.56 36.93 -8.20
CA SER A 192 25.99 36.93 -7.87
C SER A 192 26.28 38.00 -6.80
N PRO A 193 27.38 37.87 -6.02
CA PRO A 193 27.70 38.84 -4.96
C PRO A 193 27.79 40.30 -5.44
N ASP A 194 28.14 40.53 -6.71
CA ASP A 194 28.20 41.85 -7.36
C ASP A 194 26.89 42.26 -8.06
N GLY A 195 25.90 41.39 -8.13
CA GLY A 195 24.60 41.60 -8.79
C GLY A 195 24.62 41.58 -10.31
N SER A 196 25.78 41.36 -10.95
CA SER A 196 25.91 41.40 -12.41
C SER A 196 25.34 40.16 -13.11
N LYS A 197 25.25 39.04 -12.38
CA LYS A 197 24.80 37.75 -12.87
C LYS A 197 23.70 37.16 -12.00
N LEU A 198 22.93 36.25 -12.60
CA LEU A 198 21.93 35.45 -11.92
C LEU A 198 22.18 33.96 -12.20
N ALA A 199 22.38 33.17 -11.15
CA ALA A 199 22.40 31.71 -11.23
C ALA A 199 20.97 31.18 -11.10
N VAL A 200 20.62 30.24 -11.97
CA VAL A 200 19.32 29.57 -11.97
C VAL A 200 19.57 28.07 -12.01
N THR A 201 19.03 27.33 -11.05
CA THR A 201 19.10 25.87 -11.01
C THR A 201 17.71 25.27 -11.12
N GLY A 202 17.61 24.18 -11.86
CA GLY A 202 16.33 23.56 -12.17
C GLY A 202 16.46 22.44 -13.18
N GLY A 203 15.41 22.23 -13.97
CA GLY A 203 15.44 21.35 -15.13
C GLY A 203 14.07 20.82 -15.53
N LEU A 204 14.09 19.66 -16.18
CA LEU A 204 12.92 18.91 -16.63
C LEU A 204 12.70 17.73 -15.68
N PRO A 205 11.65 17.73 -14.85
CA PRO A 205 11.44 16.68 -13.87
C PRO A 205 11.44 15.27 -14.50
N GLY A 206 12.33 14.42 -13.99
CA GLY A 206 12.61 13.05 -14.42
C GLY A 206 13.36 12.92 -15.74
N ARG A 207 13.92 13.99 -16.31
CA ARG A 207 14.56 14.00 -17.64
C ARG A 207 15.90 14.73 -17.69
N MET A 208 16.03 15.88 -17.02
CA MET A 208 17.24 16.71 -17.09
C MET A 208 17.35 17.63 -15.86
N GLY A 209 18.57 17.87 -15.39
CA GLY A 209 18.90 18.97 -14.48
C GLY A 209 19.98 19.85 -15.08
N GLU A 210 19.85 21.17 -14.89
CA GLU A 210 20.77 22.15 -15.46
C GLU A 210 21.03 23.34 -14.53
N VAL A 211 22.20 23.96 -14.73
CA VAL A 211 22.55 25.28 -14.20
C VAL A 211 22.59 26.29 -15.33
N GLN A 212 21.90 27.40 -15.17
CA GLN A 212 21.97 28.54 -16.08
C GLN A 212 22.63 29.74 -15.41
N VAL A 213 23.33 30.57 -16.18
CA VAL A 213 23.87 31.86 -15.73
C VAL A 213 23.45 32.96 -16.70
N TRP A 214 22.73 33.94 -16.18
CA TRP A 214 22.22 35.09 -16.94
C TRP A 214 23.03 36.34 -16.63
N ASP A 215 23.26 37.18 -17.65
CA ASP A 215 23.68 38.57 -17.45
C ASP A 215 22.44 39.41 -17.15
N VAL A 216 22.39 40.01 -15.96
CA VAL A 216 21.20 40.72 -15.47
C VAL A 216 20.91 41.97 -16.29
N SER A 217 21.97 42.71 -16.66
CA SER A 217 21.85 43.98 -17.37
C SER A 217 21.44 43.78 -18.83
N LYS A 218 22.01 42.75 -19.48
CA LYS A 218 21.74 42.42 -20.88
C LYS A 218 20.49 41.57 -21.06
N LYS A 219 20.04 40.90 -19.99
CA LYS A 219 18.92 39.95 -20.02
C LYS A 219 19.21 38.76 -20.96
N GLU A 220 20.47 38.32 -20.99
CA GLU A 220 20.97 37.30 -21.90
C GLU A 220 21.47 36.08 -21.13
N LEU A 221 21.15 34.89 -21.64
CA LEU A 221 21.69 33.62 -21.14
C LEU A 221 23.15 33.49 -21.57
N THR A 222 24.06 33.48 -20.60
CA THR A 222 25.51 33.38 -20.86
C THR A 222 26.09 31.98 -20.69
N LEU A 223 25.38 31.09 -19.98
CA LEU A 223 25.73 29.69 -19.80
C LEU A 223 24.47 28.87 -19.58
N SER A 224 24.36 27.71 -20.24
CA SER A 224 23.41 26.64 -19.91
C SER A 224 24.18 25.33 -19.85
N ALA A 225 24.27 24.73 -18.66
CA ALA A 225 25.07 23.54 -18.41
C ALA A 225 24.17 22.39 -17.90
N PRO A 226 23.85 21.38 -18.73
CA PRO A 226 23.20 20.16 -18.26
C PRO A 226 24.19 19.33 -17.43
N VAL A 227 23.75 18.87 -16.26
CA VAL A 227 24.63 18.24 -15.26
C VAL A 227 24.13 16.89 -14.76
N THR A 228 22.82 16.63 -14.83
CA THR A 228 22.16 15.41 -14.36
C THR A 228 20.94 15.06 -15.20
N PHE A 229 20.33 13.90 -14.96
CA PHE A 229 19.13 13.38 -15.63
C PHE A 229 17.82 13.73 -14.93
N ASP A 230 17.85 14.60 -13.92
CA ASP A 230 16.66 15.07 -13.21
C ASP A 230 16.95 16.43 -12.56
N THR A 231 15.91 17.21 -12.27
CA THR A 231 15.97 18.53 -11.64
C THR A 231 16.96 18.57 -10.48
N ILE A 232 17.81 19.59 -10.48
CA ILE A 232 18.74 19.91 -9.39
C ILE A 232 18.18 21.01 -8.50
N TYR A 233 18.68 21.12 -7.28
CA TYR A 233 18.15 21.99 -6.23
C TYR A 233 19.24 22.84 -5.59
N GLY A 234 18.84 23.96 -4.99
CA GLY A 234 19.76 24.91 -4.38
C GLY A 234 20.65 25.59 -5.41
N ALA A 235 21.15 26.76 -5.04
CA ALA A 235 22.18 27.47 -5.77
C ALA A 235 22.96 28.31 -4.76
N ALA A 236 24.28 28.23 -4.77
CA ALA A 236 25.09 29.15 -3.99
C ALA A 236 26.30 29.59 -4.78
N TRP A 237 26.52 30.91 -4.82
CA TRP A 237 27.72 31.50 -5.39
C TRP A 237 28.88 31.36 -4.40
N SER A 238 30.08 31.08 -4.92
CA SER A 238 31.29 31.34 -4.14
C SER A 238 31.40 32.84 -3.85
N PRO A 239 32.03 33.26 -2.73
CA PRO A 239 32.15 34.67 -2.37
C PRO A 239 32.81 35.55 -3.44
N ASP A 240 33.68 34.97 -4.27
CA ASP A 240 34.33 35.63 -5.40
C ASP A 240 33.49 35.65 -6.70
N GLY A 241 32.29 35.07 -6.69
CA GLY A 241 31.38 34.98 -7.84
C GLY A 241 31.84 34.06 -8.96
N SER A 242 32.90 33.26 -8.77
CA SER A 242 33.48 32.43 -9.84
C SER A 242 32.85 31.04 -9.97
N LYS A 243 32.18 30.53 -8.94
CA LYS A 243 31.64 29.16 -8.87
C LYS A 243 30.22 29.13 -8.35
N ILE A 244 29.49 28.09 -8.75
CA ILE A 244 28.11 27.83 -8.30
C ILE A 244 28.03 26.39 -7.79
N SER A 245 27.60 26.19 -6.54
CA SER A 245 27.29 24.87 -5.97
C SER A 245 25.78 24.60 -5.99
N PHE A 246 25.43 23.32 -6.06
CA PHE A 246 24.05 22.83 -6.11
C PHE A 246 23.94 21.36 -5.66
N GLY A 247 22.74 20.99 -5.22
CA GLY A 247 22.37 19.64 -4.82
C GLY A 247 21.65 18.87 -5.93
N CYS A 248 21.82 17.55 -5.96
CA CYS A 248 21.27 16.68 -6.99
C CYS A 248 20.38 15.57 -6.41
N SER A 249 19.42 15.10 -7.22
CA SER A 249 18.54 13.97 -6.94
C SER A 249 19.20 12.60 -7.10
N ASP A 250 20.44 12.55 -7.63
CA ASP A 250 21.31 11.37 -7.65
C ASP A 250 22.15 11.23 -6.36
N ASN A 251 21.74 11.93 -5.30
CA ASN A 251 22.39 12.02 -3.99
C ASN A 251 23.77 12.69 -3.99
N SER A 252 24.15 13.38 -5.07
CA SER A 252 25.41 14.12 -5.14
C SER A 252 25.27 15.61 -4.82
N VAL A 253 26.37 16.18 -4.35
CA VAL A 253 26.62 17.62 -4.27
C VAL A 253 27.64 17.95 -5.33
N ARG A 254 27.41 19.03 -6.09
CA ARG A 254 28.31 19.42 -7.17
C ARG A 254 28.54 20.92 -7.18
N ALA A 255 29.61 21.35 -7.84
CA ALA A 255 29.85 22.75 -8.16
C ALA A 255 30.49 22.89 -9.53
N ILE A 256 30.20 24.00 -10.22
CA ILE A 256 30.75 24.33 -11.53
C ILE A 256 31.46 25.69 -11.50
N ASP A 257 32.40 25.88 -12.42
CA ASP A 257 32.89 27.20 -12.80
C ASP A 257 31.79 27.96 -13.55
N ALA A 258 31.44 29.15 -13.08
CA ALA A 258 30.27 29.90 -13.55
C ALA A 258 30.43 30.49 -14.96
N LYS A 259 31.66 30.51 -15.50
CA LYS A 259 31.94 31.02 -16.85
C LYS A 259 31.97 29.89 -17.88
N THR A 260 32.56 28.75 -17.52
CA THR A 260 32.82 27.64 -18.45
C THR A 260 31.85 26.48 -18.30
N GLY A 261 31.11 26.41 -17.20
CA GLY A 261 30.24 25.27 -16.88
C GLY A 261 30.99 24.00 -16.45
N LYS A 262 32.33 24.05 -16.37
CA LYS A 262 33.14 22.89 -16.00
C LYS A 262 32.90 22.54 -14.53
N GLN A 263 32.62 21.26 -14.26
CA GLN A 263 32.52 20.74 -12.90
C GLN A 263 33.86 20.88 -12.15
N VAL A 264 33.80 21.48 -10.96
CA VAL A 264 34.92 21.69 -10.04
C VAL A 264 34.75 20.97 -8.70
N LEU A 265 33.55 20.44 -8.41
CA LEU A 265 33.26 19.61 -7.25
C LEU A 265 32.28 18.49 -7.61
N PHE A 266 32.55 17.28 -7.11
CA PHE A 266 31.60 16.17 -7.07
C PHE A 266 31.76 15.41 -5.75
N GLN A 267 30.66 15.21 -5.02
CA GLN A 267 30.65 14.42 -3.80
C GLN A 267 29.33 13.66 -3.64
N GLY A 268 29.39 12.32 -3.70
CA GLY A 268 28.26 11.40 -3.59
C GLY A 268 28.01 10.85 -2.17
N GLY A 269 28.26 11.65 -1.14
CA GLY A 269 28.28 11.19 0.24
C GLY A 269 26.90 11.08 0.91
N HIS A 270 25.82 11.55 0.28
CA HIS A 270 24.47 11.49 0.84
C HIS A 270 23.74 10.17 0.49
N ASN A 271 22.78 9.79 1.33
CA ASN A 271 21.91 8.62 1.11
C ASN A 271 20.50 9.02 0.62
N GLY A 272 20.34 10.27 0.17
CA GLY A 272 19.08 10.82 -0.31
C GLY A 272 19.30 12.15 -1.04
N TRP A 273 18.24 12.66 -1.65
CA TRP A 273 18.30 13.86 -2.49
C TRP A 273 18.85 15.06 -1.72
N VAL A 274 19.76 15.79 -2.35
CA VAL A 274 20.32 17.03 -1.81
C VAL A 274 19.46 18.19 -2.28
N PHE A 275 18.92 18.96 -1.33
CA PHE A 275 17.94 20.01 -1.62
C PHE A 275 18.54 21.41 -1.64
N ASP A 276 19.62 21.67 -0.91
CA ASP A 276 20.19 23.01 -0.87
C ASP A 276 21.68 22.99 -0.50
N THR A 277 22.40 24.05 -0.86
CA THR A 277 23.85 24.19 -0.63
C THR A 277 24.24 25.61 -0.25
N ALA A 278 25.34 25.76 0.48
CA ALA A 278 25.91 27.07 0.79
C ALA A 278 27.45 27.03 0.82
N PHE A 279 28.11 28.07 0.29
CA PHE A 279 29.54 28.27 0.45
C PHE A 279 29.85 28.92 1.80
N ASN A 280 30.98 28.56 2.42
CA ASN A 280 31.48 29.29 3.57
C ASN A 280 32.05 30.67 3.16
N PRO A 281 32.23 31.62 4.10
CA PRO A 281 32.69 32.98 3.77
C PRO A 281 34.04 33.06 3.07
N LYS A 282 34.90 32.05 3.25
CA LYS A 282 36.18 31.94 2.56
C LYS A 282 36.07 31.34 1.15
N GLY A 283 34.97 30.63 0.84
CA GLY A 283 34.73 29.99 -0.45
C GLY A 283 35.48 28.69 -0.68
N ASP A 284 36.07 28.09 0.35
CA ASP A 284 36.86 26.85 0.26
C ASP A 284 36.09 25.60 0.71
N HIS A 285 34.90 25.75 1.29
CA HIS A 285 34.03 24.65 1.68
C HIS A 285 32.58 24.85 1.20
N VAL A 286 31.91 23.75 0.90
CA VAL A 286 30.48 23.69 0.56
C VAL A 286 29.76 22.88 1.63
N VAL A 287 28.67 23.44 2.13
CA VAL A 287 27.68 22.76 2.95
C VAL A 287 26.53 22.30 2.07
N SER A 288 25.99 21.11 2.36
CA SER A 288 24.81 20.57 1.69
C SER A 288 23.82 20.00 2.69
N VAL A 289 22.52 20.12 2.40
CA VAL A 289 21.43 19.50 3.19
C VAL A 289 20.63 18.53 2.35
N SER A 290 20.18 17.43 2.97
CA SER A 290 19.55 16.32 2.26
C SER A 290 18.33 15.75 2.98
N ARG A 291 17.51 15.08 2.17
CA ARG A 291 16.44 14.19 2.61
C ARG A 291 16.92 13.10 3.57
N ASP A 292 18.18 12.72 3.53
CA ASP A 292 18.80 11.75 4.45
C ASP A 292 18.95 12.26 5.89
N MET A 293 18.39 13.44 6.18
CA MET A 293 18.34 14.10 7.49
C MET A 293 19.68 14.74 7.90
N THR A 294 20.66 14.82 7.00
CA THR A 294 21.99 15.35 7.33
C THR A 294 22.30 16.69 6.67
N ALA A 295 23.08 17.50 7.37
CA ALA A 295 23.89 18.55 6.79
C ALA A 295 25.34 18.07 6.70
N LYS A 296 25.98 18.15 5.53
CA LYS A 296 27.35 17.68 5.29
C LYS A 296 28.27 18.81 4.88
N LEU A 297 29.51 18.75 5.36
CA LEU A 297 30.59 19.67 4.99
C LEU A 297 31.55 18.98 4.02
N THR A 298 31.87 19.65 2.91
CA THR A 298 32.81 19.16 1.90
C THR A 298 33.86 20.23 1.60
N GLU A 299 35.14 19.84 1.56
CA GLU A 299 36.23 20.73 1.16
C GLU A 299 36.30 20.79 -0.38
N LEU A 300 36.28 22.00 -0.94
CA LEU A 300 36.19 22.22 -2.38
C LEU A 300 37.43 21.70 -3.11
N ALA A 301 38.62 22.03 -2.60
CA ALA A 301 39.88 21.74 -3.28
C ALA A 301 40.17 20.24 -3.43
N THR A 302 39.81 19.45 -2.41
CA THR A 302 40.06 18.00 -2.39
C THR A 302 38.82 17.17 -2.70
N GLN A 303 37.64 17.81 -2.76
CA GLN A 303 36.32 17.18 -2.91
C GLN A 303 35.99 16.17 -1.78
N ARG A 304 36.72 16.24 -0.66
CA ARG A 304 36.57 15.32 0.46
C ARG A 304 35.41 15.74 1.35
N PHE A 305 34.58 14.75 1.67
CA PHE A 305 33.67 14.85 2.80
C PHE A 305 34.47 15.04 4.10
N ILE A 306 34.15 16.08 4.86
CA ILE A 306 34.82 16.47 6.09
C ILE A 306 34.03 16.02 7.32
N ASP A 307 32.74 16.35 7.36
CA ASP A 307 31.91 16.08 8.54
C ASP A 307 30.41 15.98 8.21
N ASN A 308 29.67 15.21 9.01
CA ASN A 308 28.24 15.47 9.19
C ASN A 308 28.14 16.54 10.26
N ILE A 309 27.65 17.72 9.88
CA ILE A 309 27.52 18.87 10.76
C ILE A 309 26.46 18.56 11.83
N THR A 310 25.36 17.92 11.43
CA THR A 310 24.26 17.52 12.31
C THR A 310 24.46 16.11 12.88
N SER A 311 23.77 15.81 13.99
CA SER A 311 23.78 14.48 14.59
C SER A 311 23.28 13.38 13.64
N ILE A 312 23.93 12.23 13.64
CA ILE A 312 23.48 11.00 12.96
C ILE A 312 22.77 10.03 13.92
N THR A 313 22.48 10.47 15.14
CA THR A 313 21.90 9.62 16.18
C THR A 313 20.42 9.37 15.87
N PRO A 314 19.95 8.11 15.90
CA PRO A 314 18.53 7.82 15.74
C PRO A 314 17.69 8.65 16.72
N LYS A 315 16.61 9.27 16.20
CA LYS A 315 15.67 10.15 16.92
C LYS A 315 16.20 11.52 17.36
N ALA A 316 17.48 11.85 17.14
CA ALA A 316 17.99 13.19 17.42
C ALA A 316 17.48 14.22 16.41
N LEU A 317 17.35 13.82 15.15
CA LEU A 317 16.71 14.59 14.09
C LEU A 317 15.42 13.89 13.65
N LYS A 318 14.44 14.67 13.20
CA LYS A 318 13.14 14.16 12.73
C LYS A 318 12.92 14.57 11.27
N GLY A 319 13.09 13.61 10.36
CA GLY A 319 12.85 13.79 8.92
C GLY A 319 13.92 14.60 8.19
N GLY A 320 13.77 14.73 6.87
CA GLY A 320 14.76 15.32 5.97
C GLY A 320 14.94 16.84 6.15
N MET A 321 16.14 17.34 5.82
CA MET A 321 16.47 18.76 5.78
C MET A 321 16.26 19.32 4.38
N ALA A 322 15.72 20.54 4.27
CA ALA A 322 15.30 21.13 3.00
C ALA A 322 16.02 22.44 2.64
N ALA A 323 16.41 23.24 3.63
CA ALA A 323 17.00 24.56 3.41
C ALA A 323 18.27 24.77 4.26
N VAL A 324 19.24 25.47 3.69
CA VAL A 324 20.45 25.91 4.40
C VAL A 324 20.87 27.31 3.97
N VAL A 325 21.26 28.13 4.95
CA VAL A 325 21.88 29.44 4.67
C VAL A 325 23.15 29.60 5.49
N MET A 326 24.21 30.12 4.87
CA MET A 326 25.48 30.41 5.53
C MET A 326 25.43 31.77 6.21
N HIS A 327 26.02 31.87 7.39
CA HIS A 327 26.26 33.14 8.05
C HIS A 327 27.20 34.02 7.20
N PRO A 328 26.89 35.30 6.93
CA PRO A 328 27.65 36.15 6.00
C PRO A 328 29.16 36.23 6.28
N THR A 329 29.57 36.16 7.55
CA THR A 329 30.96 36.36 7.98
C THR A 329 31.55 35.24 8.84
N ARG A 330 30.78 34.21 9.20
CA ARG A 330 31.22 33.15 10.13
C ARG A 330 31.01 31.78 9.52
N ASP A 331 31.79 30.81 9.96
CA ASP A 331 31.67 29.39 9.59
C ASP A 331 30.52 28.72 10.37
N GLU A 332 29.32 29.28 10.21
CA GLU A 332 28.07 28.88 10.86
C GLU A 332 26.93 28.83 9.84
N ILE A 333 26.01 27.90 10.02
CA ILE A 333 24.85 27.72 9.13
C ILE A 333 23.56 27.68 9.91
N VAL A 334 22.48 28.16 9.29
CA VAL A 334 21.12 27.87 9.74
C VAL A 334 20.53 26.82 8.82
N VAL A 335 19.95 25.77 9.40
CA VAL A 335 19.31 24.65 8.67
C VAL A 335 17.88 24.47 9.12
N GLY A 336 17.03 23.96 8.22
CA GLY A 336 15.61 23.73 8.48
C GLY A 336 15.06 22.59 7.63
N GLY A 337 14.02 21.91 8.14
CA GLY A 337 13.39 20.82 7.42
C GLY A 337 12.12 20.30 8.09
N SER A 338 11.97 18.97 8.10
CA SER A 338 10.72 18.28 8.40
C SER A 338 10.19 18.45 9.83
N ASP A 339 11.04 18.86 10.77
CA ASP A 339 10.68 19.02 12.18
C ASP A 339 10.15 20.42 12.53
N GLY A 340 10.15 21.35 11.58
CA GLY A 340 9.64 22.71 11.78
C GLY A 340 10.53 23.59 12.66
N VAL A 341 11.75 23.14 13.00
CA VAL A 341 12.65 23.84 13.94
C VAL A 341 13.90 24.32 13.20
N PRO A 342 14.06 25.63 12.96
CA PRO A 342 15.32 26.18 12.48
C PRO A 342 16.42 25.94 13.53
N LYS A 343 17.64 25.61 13.09
CA LYS A 343 18.77 25.35 13.98
C LYS A 343 20.04 26.00 13.47
N LEU A 344 20.80 26.63 14.37
CA LEU A 344 22.10 27.21 14.08
C LEU A 344 23.21 26.23 14.46
N TYR A 345 24.11 25.94 13.53
CA TYR A 345 25.25 25.06 13.71
C TYR A 345 26.55 25.76 13.37
N ARG A 346 27.64 25.41 14.06
CA ARG A 346 29.00 25.62 13.52
C ARG A 346 29.30 24.54 12.48
N ILE A 347 30.04 24.85 11.43
CA ILE A 347 30.38 23.84 10.40
C ILE A 347 31.65 23.06 10.73
N PHE A 348 32.61 23.69 11.42
CA PHE A 348 33.83 23.02 11.86
C PHE A 348 33.68 22.46 13.28
N ARG A 349 33.87 21.15 13.42
CA ARG A 349 33.79 20.48 14.72
C ARG A 349 35.02 20.81 15.58
N ASN A 350 34.78 21.17 16.84
CA ASN A 350 35.81 21.50 17.83
C ASN A 350 36.02 20.39 18.89
N THR A 351 35.42 19.22 18.69
CA THR A 351 35.45 18.06 19.58
C THR A 351 35.76 16.77 18.81
N ALA A 352 36.19 15.72 19.52
CA ALA A 352 36.21 14.39 18.94
C ALA A 352 34.77 13.88 18.73
N ARG A 353 34.52 13.17 17.63
CA ARG A 353 33.21 12.57 17.33
C ARG A 353 32.91 11.43 18.30
N LYS A 354 31.70 11.44 18.86
CA LYS A 354 31.15 10.38 19.72
C LYS A 354 29.78 9.94 19.20
N ILE A 355 29.49 8.65 19.33
CA ILE A 355 28.15 8.12 19.01
C ILE A 355 27.13 8.79 19.94
N GLY A 356 26.05 9.33 19.40
CA GLY A 356 25.02 9.99 20.20
C GLY A 356 25.21 11.51 20.38
N ASP A 357 26.28 12.13 19.87
CA ASP A 357 26.51 13.58 20.04
C ASP A 357 25.76 14.44 19.02
N ASP A 358 25.59 15.72 19.39
CA ASP A 358 25.20 16.80 18.47
C ASP A 358 26.05 18.04 18.78
N ALA A 359 27.37 17.87 18.74
CA ALA A 359 28.33 18.83 19.32
C ALA A 359 28.48 20.16 18.55
N ASN A 360 27.94 20.22 17.34
CA ASN A 360 27.98 21.41 16.49
C ASN A 360 26.75 22.31 16.66
N LEU A 361 25.68 21.82 17.29
CA LEU A 361 24.46 22.59 17.53
C LEU A 361 24.75 23.75 18.49
N LEU A 362 24.46 24.96 18.05
CA LEU A 362 24.65 26.20 18.82
C LEU A 362 23.32 26.69 19.40
N LEU A 363 22.26 26.73 18.60
CA LEU A 363 20.94 27.22 18.99
C LEU A 363 19.81 26.43 18.29
N GLU A 364 18.72 26.18 19.00
CA GLU A 364 17.43 25.76 18.43
C GLU A 364 16.42 26.90 18.50
N PHE A 365 15.75 27.19 17.39
CA PHE A 365 14.80 28.30 17.31
C PHE A 365 13.40 27.85 17.72
N PRO A 366 12.54 28.77 18.20
CA PRO A 366 11.13 28.46 18.39
C PRO A 366 10.51 27.86 17.12
N PRO A 367 9.78 26.74 17.21
CA PRO A 367 9.27 26.01 16.04
C PRO A 367 8.22 26.80 15.26
N LEU A 368 8.11 26.50 13.98
CA LEU A 368 6.96 26.82 13.13
C LEU A 368 6.04 25.60 13.01
N GLU A 369 4.76 25.82 12.74
CA GLU A 369 3.88 24.74 12.31
C GLU A 369 4.30 24.25 10.90
N GLY A 370 4.49 22.94 10.75
CA GLY A 370 4.83 22.33 9.46
C GLY A 370 6.31 22.19 9.15
N ARG A 371 6.62 21.79 7.92
CA ARG A 371 7.99 21.56 7.46
C ARG A 371 8.56 22.87 6.92
N ILE A 372 9.81 23.18 7.26
CA ILE A 372 10.51 24.34 6.71
C ILE A 372 10.96 24.00 5.28
N PHE A 373 10.63 24.90 4.35
CA PHE A 373 11.07 24.83 2.95
C PHE A 373 12.05 25.93 2.59
N ALA A 374 12.04 27.05 3.31
CA ALA A 374 12.89 28.19 3.02
C ALA A 374 13.49 28.79 4.29
N LEU A 375 14.74 29.22 4.17
CA LEU A 375 15.47 29.99 5.17
C LEU A 375 16.18 31.14 4.48
N ASP A 376 16.30 32.26 5.19
CA ASP A 376 17.21 33.32 4.80
C ASP A 376 17.76 34.05 6.02
N ILE A 377 18.91 34.71 5.86
CA ILE A 377 19.58 35.50 6.90
C ILE A 377 19.82 36.92 6.38
N SER A 378 19.52 37.94 7.20
CA SER A 378 19.81 39.32 6.81
C SER A 378 21.32 39.54 6.65
N LYS A 379 21.69 40.52 5.82
CA LYS A 379 23.09 40.86 5.53
C LYS A 379 23.90 41.22 6.78
N ASP A 380 23.25 41.81 7.78
CA ASP A 380 23.85 42.14 9.08
C ASP A 380 23.88 40.96 10.07
N ALA A 381 23.36 39.79 9.65
CA ALA A 381 23.25 38.55 10.42
C ALA A 381 22.43 38.65 11.73
N ARG A 382 21.60 39.68 11.88
CA ARG A 382 20.76 39.89 13.07
C ARG A 382 19.36 39.33 12.94
N ARG A 383 18.94 38.97 11.72
CA ARG A 383 17.61 38.45 11.43
C ARG A 383 17.70 37.14 10.67
N ILE A 384 16.83 36.21 11.04
CA ILE A 384 16.64 34.95 10.34
C ILE A 384 15.15 34.83 10.02
N ALA A 385 14.82 34.44 8.80
CA ALA A 385 13.45 34.15 8.38
C ALA A 385 13.32 32.67 8.04
N ALA A 386 12.16 32.10 8.36
CA ALA A 386 11.80 30.73 7.99
C ALA A 386 10.39 30.69 7.43
N GLY A 387 10.21 29.95 6.33
CA GLY A 387 8.92 29.67 5.71
C GLY A 387 8.58 28.19 5.78
N SER A 388 7.35 27.86 6.18
CA SER A 388 6.88 26.48 6.32
C SER A 388 5.62 26.14 5.52
N SER A 389 5.34 24.84 5.40
CA SER A 389 4.06 24.30 4.90
C SER A 389 3.62 23.06 5.69
N LEU A 390 2.33 22.97 5.96
CA LEU A 390 1.63 21.79 6.48
C LEU A 390 0.23 21.68 5.88
N ASN A 391 0.01 20.65 5.07
CA ASN A 391 -1.30 20.34 4.47
C ASN A 391 -1.87 21.54 3.69
N GLY A 392 -1.01 22.21 2.91
CA GLY A 392 -1.37 23.38 2.11
C GLY A 392 -1.52 24.68 2.89
N LYS A 393 -1.18 24.74 4.18
CA LYS A 393 -1.14 25.97 4.99
C LYS A 393 0.28 26.31 5.36
N GLY A 394 0.65 27.59 5.35
CA GLY A 394 2.00 28.05 5.62
C GLY A 394 2.11 28.92 6.86
N ALA A 395 3.35 29.14 7.28
CA ALA A 395 3.71 30.13 8.28
C ALA A 395 5.05 30.78 7.94
N ILE A 396 5.22 32.03 8.36
CA ILE A 396 6.49 32.75 8.29
C ILE A 396 6.87 33.17 9.71
N HIS A 397 8.06 32.78 10.15
CA HIS A 397 8.65 33.31 11.38
C HIS A 397 9.86 34.17 11.05
N ILE A 398 9.98 35.28 11.79
CA ILE A 398 11.13 36.18 11.74
C ILE A 398 11.72 36.24 13.13
N TYR A 399 13.01 35.93 13.23
CA TYR A 399 13.75 35.88 14.48
C TYR A 399 14.80 36.98 14.51
N GLU A 400 15.04 37.52 15.70
CA GLU A 400 16.16 38.36 16.06
C GLU A 400 17.15 37.52 16.88
N VAL A 401 18.41 37.51 16.42
CA VAL A 401 19.52 36.85 17.10
C VAL A 401 20.61 37.87 17.39
N ASN A 402 21.32 37.69 18.50
CA ASN A 402 22.52 38.47 18.78
C ASN A 402 23.74 37.75 18.17
N PRO A 403 24.31 38.24 17.06
CA PRO A 403 25.43 37.57 16.40
C PRO A 403 26.72 37.58 17.24
N GLU A 404 26.81 38.46 18.25
CA GLU A 404 27.99 38.60 19.12
C GLU A 404 27.86 37.86 20.45
N ALA A 405 26.73 37.19 20.70
CA ALA A 405 26.51 36.49 21.97
C ALA A 405 27.45 35.27 22.09
N GLN A 406 28.35 35.31 23.09
CA GLN A 406 29.20 34.17 23.41
C GLN A 406 28.40 33.07 24.10
N ILE A 407 28.64 31.81 23.71
CA ILE A 407 28.07 30.65 24.40
C ILE A 407 28.69 30.55 25.80
N PRO A 408 27.91 30.61 26.88
CA PRO A 408 28.44 30.51 28.23
C PRO A 408 29.22 29.20 28.43
N LYS A 409 30.31 29.23 29.20
CA LYS A 409 31.19 28.06 29.42
C LYS A 409 30.42 26.83 29.90
N GLU A 410 29.44 27.00 30.79
CA GLU A 410 28.60 25.90 31.27
C GLU A 410 27.79 25.25 30.13
N ILE A 411 27.20 26.06 29.24
CA ILE A 411 26.47 25.58 28.06
C ILE A 411 27.41 24.88 27.09
N ALA A 412 28.60 25.44 26.85
CA ALA A 412 29.61 24.83 25.99
C ALA A 412 30.04 23.43 26.50
N GLU A 413 30.17 23.23 27.81
CA GLU A 413 30.46 21.91 28.39
C GLU A 413 29.28 20.94 28.29
N ILE A 414 28.03 21.42 28.35
CA ILE A 414 26.83 20.60 28.11
C ILE A 414 26.78 20.14 26.64
N ILE A 415 27.05 21.02 25.68
CA ILE A 415 27.02 20.71 24.24
C ILE A 415 28.03 19.60 23.89
N LYS A 416 29.22 19.59 24.53
CA LYS A 416 30.25 18.55 24.35
C LYS A 416 29.83 17.15 24.79
N LYS A 417 28.80 17.03 25.66
CA LYS A 417 28.31 15.73 26.12
C LYS A 417 27.39 15.09 25.07
N PRO A 418 27.52 13.78 24.83
CA PRO A 418 26.53 13.03 24.05
C PRO A 418 25.11 13.25 24.58
N THR A 419 24.13 13.30 23.68
CA THR A 419 22.74 13.66 24.02
C THR A 419 22.12 12.73 25.09
N HIS A 420 22.51 11.45 25.10
CA HIS A 420 22.06 10.45 26.08
C HIS A 420 22.69 10.61 27.47
N GLU A 421 23.81 11.31 27.60
CA GLU A 421 24.45 11.63 28.88
C GLU A 421 23.90 12.93 29.51
N ARG A 422 23.07 13.68 28.78
CA ARG A 422 22.46 14.92 29.28
C ARG A 422 21.27 14.59 30.18
N ASN A 423 21.41 14.84 31.48
CA ASN A 423 20.31 14.70 32.44
C ASN A 423 19.26 15.83 32.27
N ALA A 424 18.15 15.75 33.01
CA ALA A 424 17.06 16.72 32.91
C ALA A 424 17.49 18.17 33.19
N ASP A 425 18.38 18.40 34.16
CA ASP A 425 18.91 19.73 34.49
C ASP A 425 19.72 20.31 33.32
N MET A 426 20.62 19.51 32.73
CA MET A 426 21.41 19.92 31.57
C MET A 426 20.53 20.28 30.37
N LYS A 427 19.49 19.48 30.11
CA LYS A 427 18.51 19.76 29.04
C LYS A 427 17.75 21.06 29.29
N ALA A 428 17.29 21.29 30.52
CA ALA A 428 16.59 22.51 30.89
C ALA A 428 17.47 23.77 30.77
N LYS A 429 18.75 23.68 31.16
CA LYS A 429 19.72 24.78 31.00
C LYS A 429 19.99 25.11 29.54
N LEU A 430 20.13 24.07 28.70
CA LEU A 430 20.34 24.23 27.26
C LEU A 430 19.12 24.92 26.62
N GLN A 431 17.91 24.45 26.92
CA GLN A 431 16.68 25.05 26.43
C GLN A 431 16.55 26.52 26.87
N LYS A 432 16.81 26.81 28.15
CA LYS A 432 16.78 28.18 28.66
C LYS A 432 17.77 29.10 27.93
N HIS A 433 18.96 28.60 27.59
CA HIS A 433 19.93 29.35 26.80
C HIS A 433 19.41 29.65 25.40
N PHE A 434 18.79 28.68 24.73
CA PHE A 434 18.17 28.87 23.42
C PHE A 434 17.08 29.94 23.48
N ASP A 435 16.14 29.79 24.43
CA ASP A 435 15.01 30.71 24.62
C ASP A 435 15.48 32.15 24.93
N SER A 436 16.57 32.32 25.67
CA SER A 436 17.11 33.65 26.00
C SER A 436 17.92 34.30 24.89
N SER A 437 18.42 33.51 23.93
CA SER A 437 19.33 33.99 22.87
C SER A 437 18.61 34.37 21.58
N ILE A 438 17.32 34.06 21.49
CA ILE A 438 16.49 34.24 20.30
C ILE A 438 15.23 34.99 20.68
N LYS A 439 14.90 36.02 19.91
CA LYS A 439 13.64 36.75 20.05
C LYS A 439 12.82 36.58 18.78
N THR A 440 11.65 35.98 18.87
CA THR A 440 10.70 35.95 17.75
C THR A 440 10.11 37.35 17.56
N LEU A 441 10.39 37.98 16.42
CA LEU A 441 9.87 39.30 16.08
C LEU A 441 8.46 39.22 15.51
N ALA A 442 8.22 38.23 14.65
CA ALA A 442 6.93 38.03 14.01
C ALA A 442 6.66 36.54 13.78
N THR A 443 5.38 36.18 13.94
CA THR A 443 4.80 34.91 13.53
C THR A 443 3.58 35.23 12.67
N ILE A 444 3.65 34.86 11.40
CA ILE A 444 2.67 35.25 10.39
C ILE A 444 2.05 33.97 9.82
N PRO A 445 0.81 33.63 10.20
CA PRO A 445 0.11 32.51 9.60
C PRO A 445 -0.33 32.86 8.18
N VAL A 446 -0.23 31.88 7.27
CA VAL A 446 -0.61 31.98 5.86
C VAL A 446 -1.58 30.82 5.57
N PRO A 447 -2.85 30.89 6.03
CA PRO A 447 -3.80 29.78 5.94
C PRO A 447 -4.19 29.40 4.51
N GLU A 448 -3.92 30.26 3.53
CA GLU A 448 -4.28 30.08 2.12
C GLU A 448 -3.32 29.18 1.32
N CYS A 449 -2.05 29.10 1.71
CA CYS A 449 -1.02 28.31 1.01
C CYS A 449 0.23 28.06 1.87
N GLY A 450 1.04 27.06 1.52
CA GLY A 450 2.39 26.89 2.05
C GLY A 450 3.35 28.03 1.66
N ILE A 451 4.47 28.18 2.37
CA ILE A 451 5.55 29.12 2.01
C ILE A 451 6.80 28.34 1.62
N PHE A 452 7.23 28.47 0.37
CA PHE A 452 8.38 27.75 -0.20
C PHE A 452 9.59 28.63 -0.46
N ALA A 453 9.45 29.96 -0.40
CA ALA A 453 10.54 30.90 -0.61
C ALA A 453 10.42 32.10 0.33
N VAL A 454 11.56 32.52 0.89
CA VAL A 454 11.73 33.77 1.64
C VAL A 454 13.06 34.43 1.24
N SER A 455 13.12 35.76 1.22
CA SER A 455 14.35 36.51 0.98
C SER A 455 14.29 37.91 1.60
N PHE A 456 15.31 38.31 2.34
CA PHE A 456 15.44 39.65 2.91
C PHE A 456 15.93 40.65 1.87
N ASN A 457 15.36 41.85 1.88
CA ASN A 457 15.99 42.99 1.23
C ASN A 457 17.38 43.23 1.88
N PRO A 458 18.40 43.67 1.12
CA PRO A 458 19.74 43.92 1.67
C PRO A 458 19.80 44.89 2.86
N ASP A 459 18.81 45.78 3.01
CA ASP A 459 18.67 46.69 4.15
C ASP A 459 18.12 46.03 5.43
N GLY A 460 17.59 44.80 5.32
CA GLY A 460 16.99 44.02 6.40
C GLY A 460 15.62 44.52 6.89
N SER A 461 15.02 45.52 6.22
CA SER A 461 13.74 46.13 6.63
C SER A 461 12.52 45.38 6.12
N THR A 462 12.66 44.74 4.95
CA THR A 462 11.58 44.04 4.24
C THR A 462 11.96 42.61 3.92
N LEU A 463 11.01 41.68 4.06
CA LEU A 463 11.13 40.27 3.67
C LEU A 463 10.13 39.98 2.54
N ALA A 464 10.60 39.44 1.42
CA ALA A 464 9.74 38.86 0.40
C ALA A 464 9.44 37.40 0.75
N ALA A 465 8.19 36.96 0.61
CA ALA A 465 7.79 35.57 0.81
C ALA A 465 6.74 35.13 -0.23
N SER A 466 6.78 33.85 -0.64
CA SER A 466 5.83 33.28 -1.60
C SER A 466 5.76 31.75 -1.51
N GLY A 467 4.76 31.16 -2.18
CA GLY A 467 4.59 29.72 -2.32
C GLY A 467 3.75 29.32 -3.53
N PRO A 468 2.91 28.27 -3.42
CA PRO A 468 2.21 27.67 -4.57
C PRO A 468 1.05 28.51 -5.13
N ASP A 469 0.66 29.59 -4.45
CA ASP A 469 -0.38 30.51 -4.92
C ASP A 469 0.14 31.61 -5.85
N GLY A 470 1.45 31.70 -6.05
CA GLY A 470 2.09 32.70 -6.90
C GLY A 470 2.16 34.11 -6.33
N LEU A 471 1.64 34.36 -5.12
CA LEU A 471 1.55 35.71 -4.55
C LEU A 471 2.85 36.08 -3.84
N ILE A 472 3.49 37.15 -4.32
CA ILE A 472 4.62 37.77 -3.64
C ILE A 472 4.09 38.66 -2.52
N ARG A 473 4.52 38.38 -1.29
CA ARG A 473 4.19 39.13 -0.09
C ARG A 473 5.43 39.89 0.37
N LEU A 474 5.35 41.21 0.42
CA LEU A 474 6.39 42.07 1.01
C LEU A 474 6.01 42.34 2.45
N VAL A 475 6.81 41.84 3.39
CA VAL A 475 6.54 41.87 4.83
C VAL A 475 7.52 42.82 5.50
N ASP A 476 7.00 43.77 6.28
CA ASP A 476 7.82 44.59 7.16
C ASP A 476 8.39 43.74 8.30
N VAL A 477 9.71 43.67 8.40
CA VAL A 477 10.43 42.76 9.32
C VAL A 477 10.20 43.13 10.79
N SER A 478 9.94 44.40 11.08
CA SER A 478 9.79 44.90 12.45
C SER A 478 8.39 44.65 13.03
N THR A 479 7.36 44.69 12.18
CA THR A 479 5.96 44.59 12.57
C THR A 479 5.32 43.26 12.17
N GLY A 480 5.92 42.51 11.24
CA GLY A 480 5.34 41.31 10.64
C GLY A 480 4.15 41.58 9.73
N LYS A 481 3.84 42.85 9.42
CA LYS A 481 2.71 43.21 8.56
C LYS A 481 3.11 43.13 7.09
N THR A 482 2.23 42.58 6.27
CA THR A 482 2.39 42.63 4.81
C THR A 482 2.14 44.06 4.33
N SER A 483 3.16 44.73 3.81
CA SER A 483 3.09 46.08 3.25
C SER A 483 2.48 46.09 1.85
N LYS A 484 2.71 45.01 1.07
CA LYS A 484 2.19 44.85 -0.28
C LYS A 484 2.12 43.38 -0.68
N SER A 485 1.09 43.02 -1.45
CA SER A 485 1.00 41.73 -2.13
C SER A 485 0.72 41.91 -3.61
N PHE A 486 1.36 41.14 -4.48
CA PHE A 486 1.14 41.20 -5.93
C PHE A 486 1.44 39.86 -6.62
N LEU A 487 0.84 39.64 -7.78
CA LEU A 487 1.23 38.55 -8.68
C LEU A 487 2.35 39.04 -9.61
N PRO A 488 3.43 38.26 -9.81
CA PRO A 488 4.55 38.66 -10.66
C PRO A 488 4.28 38.38 -12.15
N VAL A 489 3.08 37.91 -12.50
CA VAL A 489 2.65 37.56 -13.85
C VAL A 489 1.24 38.09 -14.13
N THR A 490 0.93 38.26 -15.42
CA THR A 490 -0.43 38.52 -15.87
C THR A 490 -1.18 37.19 -16.04
N ILE A 491 -2.33 37.05 -15.37
CA ILE A 491 -3.21 35.90 -15.57
C ILE A 491 -4.14 36.20 -16.75
N SER A 492 -3.95 35.46 -17.84
CA SER A 492 -4.84 35.53 -18.99
C SER A 492 -6.14 34.80 -18.66
N ALA A 493 -7.27 35.32 -19.15
CA ALA A 493 -8.48 34.50 -19.21
C ALA A 493 -8.11 33.20 -19.91
N PRO A 494 -8.55 32.02 -19.42
CA PRO A 494 -8.29 30.78 -20.12
C PRO A 494 -8.73 31.01 -21.56
N ALA A 495 -7.77 30.97 -22.49
CA ALA A 495 -8.12 30.90 -23.90
C ALA A 495 -9.17 29.79 -23.95
N LYS A 496 -10.34 30.06 -24.55
CA LYS A 496 -11.26 28.96 -24.87
C LYS A 496 -10.40 28.03 -25.68
N ILE A 497 -9.86 26.99 -25.02
CA ILE A 497 -9.28 25.86 -25.70
C ILE A 497 -10.43 25.52 -26.61
N ALA A 498 -10.24 25.76 -27.92
CA ALA A 498 -11.10 25.12 -28.88
C ALA A 498 -10.97 23.69 -28.42
N VAL A 499 -12.02 23.17 -27.76
CA VAL A 499 -12.22 21.75 -27.63
C VAL A 499 -12.24 21.40 -29.08
N LYS A 500 -11.06 21.04 -29.62
CA LYS A 500 -10.96 20.47 -30.93
C LYS A 500 -12.03 19.43 -30.85
N LYS A 501 -12.99 19.56 -31.75
CA LYS A 501 -14.05 18.59 -31.94
C LYS A 501 -13.41 17.32 -32.53
N ASP A 502 -12.19 16.98 -32.09
CA ASP A 502 -11.42 15.83 -32.47
C ASP A 502 -11.54 14.87 -31.30
N GLU A 503 -11.85 13.62 -31.49
CA GLU A 503 -12.47 12.95 -32.61
C GLU A 503 -13.64 12.20 -31.97
N THR A 504 -14.38 11.41 -32.72
CA THR A 504 -15.22 10.35 -32.16
C THR A 504 -14.63 9.80 -30.85
N ARG A 505 -15.43 9.70 -29.77
CA ARG A 505 -15.10 8.84 -28.63
C ARG A 505 -14.92 7.43 -29.20
N GLU A 506 -13.77 7.14 -29.81
CA GLU A 506 -13.35 5.82 -30.21
C GLU A 506 -13.00 5.11 -28.92
N THR A 507 -14.07 4.70 -28.23
CA THR A 507 -14.02 3.61 -27.30
C THR A 507 -13.96 2.33 -28.11
N GLN A 508 -12.96 2.21 -28.99
CA GLN A 508 -12.53 0.90 -29.39
C GLN A 508 -12.03 0.25 -28.11
N ASP A 509 -12.77 -0.73 -27.65
CA ASP A 509 -12.36 -1.59 -26.56
C ASP A 509 -11.10 -2.33 -27.03
N LYS A 510 -9.92 -1.78 -26.73
CA LYS A 510 -8.62 -2.34 -27.13
C LYS A 510 -8.21 -3.56 -26.29
N ARG A 511 -9.10 -4.08 -25.45
CA ARG A 511 -8.86 -5.29 -24.66
C ARG A 511 -8.90 -6.52 -25.57
N THR A 512 -8.14 -7.55 -25.22
CA THR A 512 -8.07 -8.81 -25.96
C THR A 512 -9.47 -9.37 -26.21
N PRO A 513 -9.82 -9.74 -27.46
CA PRO A 513 -11.10 -10.37 -27.75
C PRO A 513 -11.34 -11.58 -26.84
N LEU A 514 -12.51 -11.63 -26.21
CA LEU A 514 -12.94 -12.77 -25.41
C LEU A 514 -13.37 -13.92 -26.35
N ASP A 515 -13.20 -15.16 -25.88
CA ASP A 515 -13.74 -16.34 -26.56
C ASP A 515 -15.24 -16.21 -26.81
N SER A 516 -15.72 -16.77 -27.93
CA SER A 516 -17.14 -16.73 -28.26
C SER A 516 -17.95 -17.57 -27.27
N GLU A 517 -18.83 -16.93 -26.50
CA GLU A 517 -19.79 -17.61 -25.63
C GLU A 517 -21.05 -18.02 -26.40
N GLN A 518 -21.68 -19.11 -25.97
CA GLN A 518 -22.94 -19.60 -26.53
C GLN A 518 -23.85 -20.12 -25.41
N ILE A 519 -25.16 -20.20 -25.70
CA ILE A 519 -26.10 -20.91 -24.84
C ILE A 519 -25.67 -22.39 -24.83
N PRO A 520 -25.64 -23.07 -23.67
CA PRO A 520 -25.28 -24.49 -23.59
C PRO A 520 -26.07 -25.33 -24.60
N GLU A 521 -25.39 -26.29 -25.24
CA GLU A 521 -25.99 -27.14 -26.27
C GLU A 521 -27.21 -27.89 -25.73
N GLY A 522 -28.28 -27.97 -26.53
CA GLY A 522 -29.53 -28.63 -26.15
C GLY A 522 -30.39 -27.87 -25.12
N ARG A 523 -30.03 -26.63 -24.74
CA ARG A 523 -30.82 -25.80 -23.81
C ARG A 523 -31.52 -24.65 -24.51
N SER A 524 -32.69 -24.28 -24.00
CA SER A 524 -33.46 -23.12 -24.47
C SER A 524 -33.63 -22.04 -23.39
N VAL A 525 -33.73 -20.77 -23.82
CA VAL A 525 -33.90 -19.62 -22.92
C VAL A 525 -35.38 -19.40 -22.60
N VAL A 526 -35.72 -19.49 -21.32
CA VAL A 526 -37.08 -19.29 -20.80
C VAL A 526 -37.32 -17.82 -20.46
N LYS A 527 -36.39 -17.19 -19.76
CA LYS A 527 -36.54 -15.82 -19.23
C LYS A 527 -35.22 -15.06 -19.25
N LEU A 528 -35.27 -13.76 -19.53
CA LEU A 528 -34.15 -12.84 -19.31
C LEU A 528 -34.39 -12.01 -18.05
N SER A 529 -33.34 -11.77 -17.29
CA SER A 529 -33.30 -10.81 -16.18
C SER A 529 -32.10 -9.89 -16.34
N VAL A 530 -32.16 -8.74 -15.67
CA VAL A 530 -31.10 -7.73 -15.76
C VAL A 530 -30.94 -6.98 -14.45
N VAL A 531 -29.68 -6.69 -14.10
CA VAL A 531 -29.29 -5.91 -12.92
C VAL A 531 -28.45 -4.72 -13.40
N PRO A 532 -28.80 -3.47 -13.04
CA PRO A 532 -29.97 -3.07 -12.24
C PRO A 532 -31.29 -3.24 -13.03
N ALA A 533 -32.38 -3.53 -12.33
CA ALA A 533 -33.72 -3.61 -12.93
C ALA A 533 -34.44 -2.24 -13.04
N GLY A 534 -33.94 -1.21 -12.32
CA GLY A 534 -34.52 0.14 -12.28
C GLY A 534 -33.92 1.12 -13.30
N VAL A 535 -34.27 2.41 -13.19
CA VAL A 535 -33.72 3.49 -14.03
C VAL A 535 -32.22 3.64 -13.78
N ILE A 536 -31.42 3.53 -14.83
CA ILE A 536 -30.00 3.88 -14.81
C ILE A 536 -29.88 5.39 -14.90
N ARG A 537 -29.25 6.03 -13.92
CA ARG A 537 -28.98 7.48 -13.90
C ARG A 537 -27.49 7.75 -14.08
N ILE A 538 -27.16 8.62 -15.03
CA ILE A 538 -25.79 9.08 -15.29
C ILE A 538 -25.80 10.60 -15.26
N ASP A 539 -25.16 11.20 -14.27
CA ASP A 539 -25.28 12.62 -13.95
C ASP A 539 -24.02 13.46 -14.27
N ASN A 540 -22.94 12.82 -14.71
CA ASN A 540 -21.74 13.50 -15.21
C ASN A 540 -20.94 12.59 -16.18
N PRO A 541 -20.01 13.16 -16.98
CA PRO A 541 -19.34 12.44 -18.07
C PRO A 541 -18.51 11.20 -17.67
N TYR A 542 -18.15 11.07 -16.39
CA TYR A 542 -17.29 9.99 -15.88
C TYR A 542 -18.07 8.92 -15.12
N ARG A 543 -19.38 9.11 -14.87
CA ARG A 543 -20.24 8.08 -14.29
C ARG A 543 -20.66 7.05 -15.33
N TYR A 544 -20.86 5.84 -14.86
CA TYR A 544 -21.32 4.72 -15.64
C TYR A 544 -22.20 3.81 -14.78
N ALA A 545 -22.84 2.84 -15.42
CA ALA A 545 -23.47 1.73 -14.72
C ALA A 545 -23.05 0.41 -15.39
N GLN A 546 -22.64 -0.57 -14.60
CA GLN A 546 -22.44 -1.93 -15.07
C GLN A 546 -23.80 -2.63 -15.12
N VAL A 547 -24.12 -3.22 -16.27
CA VAL A 547 -25.29 -4.08 -16.44
C VAL A 547 -24.85 -5.54 -16.46
N VAL A 548 -25.55 -6.39 -15.71
CA VAL A 548 -25.42 -7.85 -15.75
C VAL A 548 -26.72 -8.43 -16.27
N ILE A 549 -26.66 -9.19 -17.36
CA ILE A 549 -27.82 -9.83 -18.00
C ILE A 549 -27.72 -11.33 -17.75
N SER A 550 -28.79 -11.92 -17.24
CA SER A 550 -28.85 -13.36 -17.00
C SER A 550 -30.00 -13.99 -17.77
N ALA A 551 -29.81 -15.25 -18.20
CA ALA A 551 -30.84 -16.07 -18.81
C ALA A 551 -31.15 -17.26 -17.90
N GLN A 552 -32.44 -17.47 -17.64
CA GLN A 552 -32.93 -18.71 -17.08
C GLN A 552 -33.19 -19.70 -18.21
N LEU A 553 -32.60 -20.89 -18.11
CA LEU A 553 -32.75 -21.98 -19.07
C LEU A 553 -33.95 -22.88 -18.71
N ASP A 554 -34.35 -23.76 -19.63
CA ASP A 554 -35.39 -24.78 -19.41
C ASP A 554 -35.06 -25.79 -18.31
N SER A 555 -33.79 -26.00 -17.99
CA SER A 555 -33.33 -26.74 -16.81
C SER A 555 -33.63 -26.05 -15.49
N GLY A 556 -33.95 -24.75 -15.50
CA GLY A 556 -33.98 -23.89 -14.33
C GLY A 556 -32.65 -23.21 -14.02
N ASP A 557 -31.56 -23.58 -14.70
CA ASP A 557 -30.23 -22.95 -14.50
C ASP A 557 -30.24 -21.48 -14.91
N ILE A 558 -29.41 -20.68 -14.24
CA ILE A 558 -29.20 -19.27 -14.56
C ILE A 558 -27.78 -19.11 -15.10
N ILE A 559 -27.64 -18.55 -16.30
CA ILE A 559 -26.35 -18.27 -16.93
C ILE A 559 -26.17 -16.77 -17.18
N ASP A 560 -24.94 -16.29 -17.09
CA ASP A 560 -24.57 -14.95 -17.57
C ASP A 560 -24.66 -14.92 -19.09
N VAL A 561 -25.41 -13.96 -19.63
CA VAL A 561 -25.55 -13.73 -21.08
C VAL A 561 -25.22 -12.30 -21.47
N THR A 562 -24.57 -11.54 -20.59
CA THR A 562 -24.23 -10.12 -20.78
C THR A 562 -23.52 -9.89 -22.11
N ARG A 563 -22.58 -10.77 -22.47
CA ARG A 563 -21.73 -10.64 -23.65
C ARG A 563 -22.44 -11.10 -24.94
N ILE A 564 -23.29 -12.13 -24.86
CA ILE A 564 -23.99 -12.71 -26.03
C ILE A 564 -25.36 -12.09 -26.33
N ALA A 565 -25.99 -11.42 -25.36
CA ALA A 565 -27.24 -10.72 -25.61
C ALA A 565 -27.02 -9.57 -26.59
N LYS A 566 -27.90 -9.47 -27.59
CA LYS A 566 -27.96 -8.33 -28.51
C LYS A 566 -28.42 -7.10 -27.76
N LYS A 567 -27.69 -5.99 -27.92
CA LYS A 567 -27.88 -4.72 -27.21
C LYS A 567 -28.31 -3.66 -28.22
N ALA A 568 -29.37 -2.92 -27.92
CA ALA A 568 -29.85 -1.80 -28.73
C ALA A 568 -30.24 -0.62 -27.84
N ALA A 569 -29.95 0.61 -28.27
CA ALA A 569 -30.42 1.83 -27.62
C ALA A 569 -31.47 2.51 -28.49
N SER A 570 -32.54 3.05 -27.90
CA SER A 570 -33.58 3.76 -28.65
C SER A 570 -33.19 5.17 -29.12
N GLY A 571 -32.00 5.64 -28.74
CA GLY A 571 -31.49 6.98 -29.02
C GLY A 571 -29.98 7.08 -28.78
N ASN A 572 -29.40 8.26 -29.00
CA ASN A 572 -27.96 8.52 -28.91
C ASN A 572 -27.50 9.08 -27.56
N GLN A 573 -28.38 9.15 -26.55
CA GLN A 573 -28.09 9.72 -25.22
C GLN A 573 -27.13 8.86 -24.40
N ALA A 574 -27.12 7.54 -24.61
CA ALA A 574 -26.25 6.61 -23.90
C ALA A 574 -25.71 5.52 -24.84
N LYS A 575 -24.52 5.01 -24.53
CA LYS A 575 -23.93 3.83 -25.18
C LYS A 575 -23.67 2.73 -24.18
N ILE A 576 -23.61 1.50 -24.69
CA ILE A 576 -23.29 0.31 -23.91
C ILE A 576 -22.14 -0.45 -24.58
N SER A 577 -21.17 -0.88 -23.78
CA SER A 577 -20.07 -1.73 -24.22
C SER A 577 -20.47 -3.21 -24.32
N ASN A 578 -19.65 -4.03 -24.97
CA ASN A 578 -19.88 -5.48 -25.04
C ASN A 578 -19.94 -6.14 -23.65
N THR A 579 -19.17 -5.63 -22.68
CA THR A 579 -19.17 -6.11 -21.30
C THR A 579 -20.28 -5.51 -20.44
N GLY A 580 -21.18 -4.70 -20.98
CA GLY A 580 -22.36 -4.18 -20.26
C GLY A 580 -22.17 -2.85 -19.54
N ILE A 581 -21.04 -2.14 -19.71
CA ILE A 581 -20.86 -0.79 -19.15
C ILE A 581 -21.67 0.23 -19.96
N VAL A 582 -22.59 0.93 -19.30
CA VAL A 582 -23.44 2.00 -19.85
C VAL A 582 -22.85 3.37 -19.52
N ARG A 583 -22.71 4.24 -20.53
CA ARG A 583 -22.15 5.60 -20.41
C ARG A 583 -23.05 6.64 -21.08
N GLY A 584 -23.12 7.83 -20.48
CA GLY A 584 -23.81 8.99 -21.04
C GLY A 584 -23.03 9.63 -22.20
N ILE A 585 -23.73 10.06 -23.24
CA ILE A 585 -23.20 10.79 -24.40
C ILE A 585 -23.74 12.22 -24.41
N SER A 586 -25.05 12.37 -24.23
CA SER A 586 -25.72 13.67 -24.21
C SER A 586 -26.90 13.64 -23.25
N ASN A 587 -27.25 14.79 -22.67
CA ASN A 587 -28.39 14.89 -21.77
C ASN A 587 -29.70 14.42 -22.44
N GLY A 588 -30.56 13.74 -21.68
CA GLY A 588 -31.86 13.27 -22.13
C GLY A 588 -32.24 11.91 -21.55
N LYS A 589 -33.40 11.40 -21.98
CA LYS A 589 -33.91 10.07 -21.59
C LYS A 589 -33.87 9.13 -22.79
N THR A 590 -33.48 7.89 -22.57
CA THR A 590 -33.48 6.82 -23.58
C THR A 590 -33.79 5.47 -22.91
N HIS A 591 -33.86 4.39 -23.68
CA HIS A 591 -33.98 3.03 -23.16
C HIS A 591 -32.96 2.11 -23.82
N LEU A 592 -32.43 1.16 -23.05
CA LEU A 592 -31.64 0.05 -23.54
C LEU A 592 -32.54 -1.18 -23.67
N GLU A 593 -32.53 -1.82 -24.85
CA GLU A 593 -33.18 -3.10 -25.12
C GLU A 593 -32.10 -4.19 -25.22
N PHE A 594 -32.32 -5.27 -24.48
CA PHE A 594 -31.51 -6.48 -24.51
C PHE A 594 -32.34 -7.62 -25.05
N SER A 595 -31.78 -8.39 -25.99
CA SER A 595 -32.49 -9.51 -26.60
C SER A 595 -31.61 -10.73 -26.84
N LEU A 596 -32.16 -11.91 -26.59
CA LEU A 596 -31.50 -13.20 -26.82
C LEU A 596 -32.57 -14.26 -27.03
N ALA A 597 -32.40 -15.13 -28.04
CA ALA A 597 -33.30 -16.26 -28.33
C ALA A 597 -34.81 -15.86 -28.32
N GLY A 598 -35.15 -14.73 -28.94
CA GLY A 598 -36.54 -14.23 -29.03
C GLY A 598 -37.08 -13.55 -27.78
N ARG A 599 -36.36 -13.57 -26.65
CA ARG A 599 -36.72 -12.84 -25.42
C ARG A 599 -36.16 -11.43 -25.43
N LYS A 600 -36.87 -10.50 -24.79
CA LYS A 600 -36.49 -9.07 -24.72
C LYS A 600 -36.70 -8.50 -23.32
N ILE A 601 -35.82 -7.61 -22.89
CA ILE A 601 -35.97 -6.80 -21.67
C ILE A 601 -35.52 -5.36 -21.96
N LYS A 602 -36.20 -4.38 -21.37
CA LYS A 602 -35.94 -2.94 -21.57
C LYS A 602 -35.64 -2.26 -20.24
N ILE A 603 -34.66 -1.36 -20.23
CA ILE A 603 -34.30 -0.57 -19.06
C ILE A 603 -34.25 0.92 -19.43
N PRO A 604 -34.92 1.80 -18.67
CA PRO A 604 -34.80 3.24 -18.86
C PRO A 604 -33.43 3.78 -18.42
N VAL A 605 -32.90 4.73 -19.19
CA VAL A 605 -31.66 5.45 -18.90
C VAL A 605 -31.93 6.95 -18.92
N GLU A 606 -31.51 7.64 -17.88
CA GLU A 606 -31.58 9.10 -17.74
C GLU A 606 -30.15 9.66 -17.65
N VAL A 607 -29.81 10.54 -18.59
CA VAL A 607 -28.49 11.18 -18.69
C VAL A 607 -28.65 12.68 -18.44
N THR A 608 -27.90 13.20 -17.48
CA THR A 608 -27.85 14.62 -17.11
C THR A 608 -26.39 15.06 -16.92
N GLY A 609 -26.15 16.37 -16.80
CA GLY A 609 -24.84 16.92 -16.45
C GLY A 609 -23.70 16.73 -17.46
N MET A 610 -23.97 16.28 -18.70
CA MET A 610 -22.93 16.11 -19.75
C MET A 610 -22.30 17.43 -20.21
N ASN A 611 -22.97 18.55 -19.95
CA ASN A 611 -22.55 19.90 -20.37
C ASN A 611 -22.08 20.78 -19.19
N LEU A 612 -21.92 20.21 -17.99
CA LEU A 612 -21.47 20.94 -16.80
C LEU A 612 -19.96 20.78 -16.62
N ASP A 613 -19.33 21.78 -16.00
CA ASP A 613 -17.94 21.67 -15.56
C ASP A 613 -17.82 20.57 -14.49
N TYR A 614 -16.83 19.69 -14.65
CA TYR A 614 -16.60 18.58 -13.73
C TYR A 614 -15.62 18.99 -12.62
N ILE A 615 -16.08 18.93 -11.37
CA ILE A 615 -15.30 19.23 -10.17
C ILE A 615 -15.09 17.93 -9.39
N PRO A 616 -13.96 17.23 -9.58
CA PRO A 616 -13.67 15.98 -8.86
C PRO A 616 -13.34 16.24 -7.39
N ALA A 617 -13.92 15.43 -6.49
CA ALA A 617 -13.46 15.32 -5.12
C ALA A 617 -12.28 14.34 -5.03
N TRP A 618 -11.29 14.61 -4.16
CA TRP A 618 -10.16 13.72 -3.99
C TRP A 618 -10.62 12.34 -3.52
N THR A 619 -11.40 12.26 -2.44
CA THR A 619 -11.80 10.96 -1.88
C THR A 619 -12.67 10.16 -2.83
N LYS A 620 -13.72 10.77 -3.39
CA LYS A 620 -14.71 10.01 -4.18
C LYS A 620 -14.39 9.82 -5.66
N ASP A 621 -13.49 10.61 -6.24
CA ASP A 621 -13.22 10.60 -7.69
C ASP A 621 -11.74 10.37 -8.03
N VAL A 622 -10.82 11.07 -7.37
CA VAL A 622 -9.39 10.99 -7.72
C VAL A 622 -8.70 9.78 -7.09
N ASN A 623 -8.90 9.57 -5.79
CA ASN A 623 -8.26 8.49 -5.04
C ASN A 623 -8.62 7.09 -5.57
N PRO A 624 -9.89 6.79 -5.92
CA PRO A 624 -10.25 5.50 -6.52
C PRO A 624 -9.53 5.26 -7.84
N VAL A 625 -9.33 6.32 -8.64
CA VAL A 625 -8.58 6.27 -9.90
C VAL A 625 -7.09 6.02 -9.66
N VAL A 626 -6.48 6.76 -8.72
CA VAL A 626 -5.07 6.56 -8.30
C VAL A 626 -4.86 5.13 -7.78
N ALA A 627 -5.82 4.61 -7.01
CA ALA A 627 -5.78 3.24 -6.49
C ALA A 627 -5.97 2.18 -7.57
N ARG A 628 -6.90 2.42 -8.51
CA ARG A 628 -7.18 1.50 -9.61
C ARG A 628 -6.01 1.38 -10.58
N MET A 629 -5.32 2.49 -10.85
CA MET A 629 -4.08 2.50 -11.64
C MET A 629 -2.89 1.86 -10.89
N GLY A 630 -3.03 1.55 -9.59
CA GLY A 630 -1.99 0.91 -8.79
C GLY A 630 -0.92 1.86 -8.25
N CYS A 631 -1.05 3.17 -8.45
CA CYS A 631 -0.04 4.15 -8.03
C CYS A 631 0.28 4.06 -6.52
N ASN A 632 -0.75 3.92 -5.69
CA ASN A 632 -0.65 3.81 -4.24
C ASN A 632 -0.66 2.33 -3.76
N ALA A 633 -0.34 1.36 -4.62
CA ALA A 633 -0.19 -0.03 -4.21
C ALA A 633 1.10 -0.25 -3.40
N GLY A 634 1.13 -1.31 -2.59
CA GLY A 634 2.28 -1.67 -1.74
C GLY A 634 3.55 -2.03 -2.52
N THR A 635 3.44 -2.31 -3.81
CA THR A 635 4.57 -2.54 -4.73
C THR A 635 5.13 -1.25 -5.33
N CYS A 636 4.38 -0.15 -5.26
CA CYS A 636 4.68 1.16 -5.87
C CYS A 636 4.78 2.26 -4.79
N HIS A 637 4.11 3.40 -4.95
CA HIS A 637 4.24 4.53 -4.03
C HIS A 637 3.53 4.31 -2.69
N GLY A 638 2.64 3.32 -2.58
CA GLY A 638 2.06 2.87 -1.30
C GLY A 638 2.97 1.93 -0.50
N ALA A 639 4.17 1.61 -0.99
CA ALA A 639 5.16 0.87 -0.23
C ALA A 639 5.57 1.62 1.05
N LYS A 640 6.04 0.90 2.07
CA LYS A 640 6.43 1.47 3.37
C LYS A 640 7.37 2.68 3.23
N ASP A 641 8.33 2.62 2.32
CA ASP A 641 9.31 3.70 2.09
C ASP A 641 8.98 4.55 0.84
N GLY A 642 7.88 4.25 0.14
CA GLY A 642 7.56 4.80 -1.18
C GLY A 642 8.56 4.36 -2.26
N LYS A 643 8.67 5.16 -3.34
CA LYS A 643 9.62 4.95 -4.45
C LYS A 643 10.22 6.28 -4.89
N ASN A 644 11.54 6.34 -5.04
CA ASN A 644 12.28 7.50 -5.56
C ASN A 644 11.86 8.83 -4.93
N GLY A 645 11.70 8.81 -3.62
CA GLY A 645 11.32 9.98 -2.85
C GLY A 645 9.86 10.42 -2.98
N PHE A 646 8.98 9.58 -3.54
CA PHE A 646 7.55 9.82 -3.56
C PHE A 646 6.81 8.68 -2.87
N LYS A 647 6.01 9.02 -1.85
CA LYS A 647 5.27 8.08 -1.02
C LYS A 647 3.82 8.54 -0.91
N LEU A 648 2.92 7.59 -1.06
CA LEU A 648 1.50 7.69 -0.81
C LEU A 648 1.13 6.74 0.33
N SER A 649 -0.02 6.98 0.95
CA SER A 649 -0.68 6.05 1.83
C SER A 649 -1.04 4.79 1.06
N LEU A 650 -0.89 3.63 1.70
CA LEU A 650 -1.22 2.36 1.06
C LEU A 650 -2.69 2.38 0.63
N ARG A 651 -2.96 2.26 -0.66
CA ARG A 651 -4.32 2.21 -1.25
C ARG A 651 -5.20 3.43 -0.97
N GLY A 652 -4.62 4.54 -0.55
CA GLY A 652 -5.37 5.80 -0.41
C GLY A 652 -6.12 5.94 0.92
N TYR A 653 -5.66 5.29 1.98
CA TYR A 653 -6.31 5.31 3.30
C TYR A 653 -6.17 6.63 4.07
N ASP A 654 -5.15 7.44 3.75
CA ASP A 654 -4.90 8.75 4.36
C ASP A 654 -4.91 9.86 3.30
N PRO A 655 -6.10 10.44 3.00
CA PRO A 655 -6.25 11.50 2.02
C PRO A 655 -5.40 12.75 2.29
N ILE A 656 -5.21 13.11 3.57
CA ILE A 656 -4.43 14.29 3.95
C ILE A 656 -2.96 14.05 3.61
N TYR A 657 -2.44 12.88 3.98
CA TYR A 657 -1.08 12.48 3.63
C TYR A 657 -0.86 12.46 2.11
N ASP A 658 -1.80 11.87 1.36
CA ASP A 658 -1.69 11.73 -0.09
C ASP A 658 -1.70 13.06 -0.81
N VAL A 659 -2.69 13.93 -0.52
CA VAL A 659 -2.77 15.25 -1.16
C VAL A 659 -1.52 16.07 -0.82
N ARG A 660 -1.05 16.06 0.43
CA ARG A 660 0.19 16.74 0.83
C ARG A 660 1.41 16.24 0.05
N ALA A 661 1.49 14.94 -0.25
CA ALA A 661 2.59 14.37 -1.03
C ALA A 661 2.60 14.88 -2.49
N PHE A 662 1.46 15.35 -3.01
CA PHE A 662 1.37 15.99 -4.31
C PHE A 662 1.61 17.50 -4.26
N THR A 663 1.13 18.17 -3.21
CA THR A 663 1.09 19.64 -3.14
C THR A 663 2.26 20.25 -2.36
N ASP A 664 2.68 19.69 -1.24
CA ASP A 664 3.66 20.32 -0.35
C ASP A 664 5.05 19.72 -0.55
N ASP A 665 5.13 18.38 -0.65
CA ASP A 665 6.40 17.66 -0.74
C ASP A 665 7.25 18.15 -1.94
N ILE A 666 8.47 18.56 -1.63
CA ILE A 666 9.43 19.12 -2.60
C ILE A 666 8.79 20.30 -3.36
N SER A 667 8.13 21.20 -2.64
CA SER A 667 7.56 22.46 -3.16
C SER A 667 6.60 22.26 -4.35
N SER A 668 5.67 21.31 -4.24
CA SER A 668 4.74 20.91 -5.32
C SER A 668 5.40 20.25 -6.54
N ARG A 669 6.43 19.39 -6.36
CA ARG A 669 7.12 18.72 -7.49
C ARG A 669 6.23 17.93 -8.43
N ARG A 670 5.13 17.38 -7.91
CA ARG A 670 4.34 16.37 -8.64
C ARG A 670 3.18 16.97 -9.42
N VAL A 671 2.81 18.20 -9.11
CA VAL A 671 1.65 18.90 -9.66
C VAL A 671 2.05 20.30 -10.12
N ASN A 672 1.67 20.67 -11.33
CA ASN A 672 1.82 22.01 -11.86
C ASN A 672 0.43 22.65 -12.00
N LEU A 673 0.14 23.64 -11.17
CA LEU A 673 -1.16 24.32 -11.16
C LEU A 673 -1.35 25.28 -12.33
N ALA A 674 -0.26 25.86 -12.83
CA ALA A 674 -0.26 26.78 -13.97
C ALA A 674 -0.42 26.05 -15.30
N SER A 675 0.17 24.85 -15.41
CA SER A 675 0.01 23.96 -16.57
C SER A 675 -0.29 22.52 -16.11
N PRO A 676 -1.59 22.19 -15.89
CA PRO A 676 -2.00 20.88 -15.39
C PRO A 676 -1.44 19.70 -16.20
N ASP A 677 -1.42 19.82 -17.54
CA ASP A 677 -0.96 18.77 -18.45
C ASP A 677 0.54 18.46 -18.32
N ASP A 678 1.33 19.44 -17.84
CA ASP A 678 2.77 19.30 -17.59
C ASP A 678 3.07 18.86 -16.13
N SER A 679 2.03 18.46 -15.38
CA SER A 679 2.20 17.88 -14.05
C SER A 679 2.91 16.54 -14.12
N LEU A 680 4.01 16.39 -13.38
CA LEU A 680 4.82 15.18 -13.40
C LEU A 680 4.02 13.91 -13.11
N MET A 681 2.99 13.95 -12.25
CA MET A 681 2.14 12.79 -12.00
C MET A 681 1.40 12.31 -13.26
N LEU A 682 0.93 13.23 -14.11
CA LEU A 682 0.28 12.90 -15.39
C LEU A 682 1.33 12.45 -16.42
N LEU A 683 2.48 13.11 -16.46
CA LEU A 683 3.56 12.76 -17.37
C LEU A 683 4.13 11.35 -17.09
N LYS A 684 4.26 10.96 -15.81
CA LYS A 684 4.66 9.60 -15.43
C LYS A 684 3.57 8.58 -15.73
N ALA A 685 2.30 8.90 -15.44
CA ALA A 685 1.17 7.99 -15.70
C ALA A 685 0.94 7.73 -17.20
N THR A 686 1.29 8.68 -18.06
CA THR A 686 1.21 8.56 -19.52
C THR A 686 2.49 8.07 -20.18
N SER A 687 3.56 7.85 -19.40
CA SER A 687 4.92 7.55 -19.87
C SER A 687 5.54 8.62 -20.78
N ALA A 688 5.00 9.85 -20.76
CA ALA A 688 5.64 11.01 -21.36
C ALA A 688 6.99 11.33 -20.69
N VAL A 689 7.11 11.02 -19.39
CA VAL A 689 8.37 10.95 -18.64
C VAL A 689 8.61 9.49 -18.24
N PRO A 690 9.86 8.97 -18.33
CA PRO A 690 10.17 7.57 -18.02
C PRO A 690 9.63 7.13 -16.65
N HIS A 691 8.99 5.97 -16.57
CA HIS A 691 8.39 5.48 -15.33
C HIS A 691 8.54 3.96 -15.24
N GLU A 692 9.12 3.46 -14.15
CA GLU A 692 9.28 2.01 -13.95
C GLU A 692 7.94 1.27 -13.81
N GLY A 693 6.89 1.96 -13.35
CA GLY A 693 5.54 1.40 -13.27
C GLY A 693 4.82 1.30 -14.62
N GLY A 694 5.48 1.63 -15.74
CA GLY A 694 4.90 1.59 -17.08
C GLY A 694 3.86 2.69 -17.34
N GLN A 695 3.17 2.57 -18.48
CA GLN A 695 2.06 3.45 -18.87
C GLN A 695 0.77 2.97 -18.20
N LEU A 696 0.15 3.84 -17.41
CA LEU A 696 -1.06 3.53 -16.64
C LEU A 696 -2.34 4.13 -17.25
N THR A 697 -2.20 5.19 -18.03
CA THR A 697 -3.31 5.86 -18.74
C THR A 697 -2.77 6.62 -19.97
N LYS A 698 -3.66 7.09 -20.86
CA LYS A 698 -3.30 7.91 -22.02
C LYS A 698 -3.93 9.30 -21.92
N PRO A 699 -3.31 10.35 -22.52
CA PRO A 699 -3.95 11.64 -22.64
C PRO A 699 -5.34 11.49 -23.27
N GLY A 700 -6.36 12.04 -22.61
CA GLY A 700 -7.75 11.96 -23.07
C GLY A 700 -8.58 10.82 -22.50
N ASP A 701 -7.97 9.83 -21.85
CA ASP A 701 -8.69 8.80 -21.09
C ASP A 701 -9.45 9.43 -19.91
N ASP A 702 -10.47 8.72 -19.41
CA ASP A 702 -11.28 9.20 -18.28
C ASP A 702 -10.43 9.43 -17.03
N TYR A 703 -9.56 8.47 -16.68
CA TYR A 703 -8.69 8.55 -15.50
C TYR A 703 -7.71 9.72 -15.57
N TYR A 704 -7.09 9.93 -16.75
CA TYR A 704 -6.27 11.11 -17.02
C TYR A 704 -7.07 12.40 -16.81
N LYS A 705 -8.28 12.50 -17.39
CA LYS A 705 -9.11 13.70 -17.31
C LYS A 705 -9.60 14.00 -15.90
N ILE A 706 -9.92 12.99 -15.10
CA ILE A 706 -10.32 13.15 -13.68
C ILE A 706 -9.18 13.78 -12.89
N ILE A 707 -7.97 13.22 -12.98
CA ILE A 707 -6.79 13.73 -12.27
C ILE A 707 -6.44 15.14 -12.78
N ARG A 708 -6.42 15.35 -14.10
CA ARG A 708 -6.16 16.65 -14.71
C ARG A 708 -7.15 17.71 -14.23
N ALA A 709 -8.44 17.40 -14.15
CA ALA A 709 -9.47 18.32 -13.67
C ALA A 709 -9.23 18.70 -12.20
N TRP A 710 -8.84 17.74 -11.35
CA TRP A 710 -8.48 18.00 -9.95
C TRP A 710 -7.28 18.94 -9.83
N ILE A 711 -6.21 18.70 -10.60
CA ILE A 711 -5.04 19.58 -10.66
C ILE A 711 -5.43 20.97 -11.13
N ALA A 712 -6.20 21.05 -12.22
CA ALA A 712 -6.70 22.30 -12.78
C ALA A 712 -7.59 23.08 -11.81
N GLN A 713 -8.06 22.48 -10.72
CA GLN A 713 -8.84 23.12 -9.66
C GLN A 713 -8.01 23.46 -8.41
N GLY A 714 -6.69 23.24 -8.46
CA GLY A 714 -5.77 23.59 -7.38
C GLY A 714 -5.27 22.41 -6.56
N ALA A 715 -5.56 21.17 -6.97
CA ALA A 715 -5.12 19.95 -6.31
C ALA A 715 -5.42 19.92 -4.79
N LYS A 716 -6.63 20.33 -4.41
CA LYS A 716 -7.04 20.45 -3.00
C LYS A 716 -7.74 19.19 -2.50
N LEU A 717 -7.64 18.96 -1.19
CA LEU A 717 -8.52 18.05 -0.48
C LEU A 717 -9.82 18.78 -0.13
N GLU A 718 -10.96 18.16 -0.40
CA GLU A 718 -12.26 18.71 -0.01
C GLU A 718 -12.41 18.84 1.51
N GLU A 719 -13.10 19.89 1.97
CA GLU A 719 -13.30 20.17 3.40
C GLU A 719 -14.05 19.04 4.11
N LYS A 720 -15.06 18.46 3.45
CA LYS A 720 -15.83 17.32 3.97
C LYS A 720 -15.53 16.07 3.16
N GLN A 721 -14.64 15.25 3.70
CA GLN A 721 -14.32 13.93 3.17
C GLN A 721 -15.51 12.99 3.44
N THR A 722 -15.94 12.27 2.41
CA THR A 722 -17.03 11.30 2.55
C THR A 722 -16.52 9.96 2.05
N LYS A 723 -16.17 9.08 2.99
CA LYS A 723 -15.73 7.72 2.70
C LYS A 723 -16.93 6.83 2.39
N VAL A 724 -16.67 5.74 1.67
CA VAL A 724 -17.66 4.68 1.46
C VAL A 724 -18.09 4.08 2.80
N GLU A 725 -19.38 3.82 2.96
CA GLU A 725 -19.94 3.17 4.15
C GLU A 725 -19.94 1.65 3.98
N LYS A 726 -20.38 1.18 2.80
CA LYS A 726 -20.38 -0.25 2.44
C LYS A 726 -20.29 -0.42 0.93
N ILE A 727 -19.90 -1.62 0.51
CA ILE A 727 -20.01 -2.06 -0.88
C ILE A 727 -20.84 -3.33 -0.98
N GLU A 728 -21.51 -3.50 -2.11
CA GLU A 728 -22.32 -4.67 -2.44
C GLU A 728 -21.87 -5.23 -3.79
N VAL A 729 -21.73 -6.55 -3.89
CA VAL A 729 -21.37 -7.26 -5.12
C VAL A 729 -22.54 -8.08 -5.63
N PHE A 730 -22.75 -8.08 -6.95
CA PHE A 730 -23.80 -8.81 -7.63
C PHE A 730 -23.26 -9.57 -8.86
N PRO A 731 -23.79 -10.76 -9.18
CA PRO A 731 -24.80 -11.51 -8.42
C PRO A 731 -24.24 -12.10 -7.12
N LEU A 732 -25.13 -12.40 -6.16
CA LEU A 732 -24.78 -13.11 -4.94
C LEU A 732 -24.87 -14.63 -5.17
N ASN A 733 -23.79 -15.33 -4.83
CA ASN A 733 -23.63 -16.77 -4.88
C ASN A 733 -23.97 -17.42 -6.24
N PRO A 734 -23.40 -16.92 -7.36
CA PRO A 734 -23.71 -17.45 -8.68
C PRO A 734 -23.21 -18.89 -8.85
N VAL A 735 -24.06 -19.72 -9.47
CA VAL A 735 -23.70 -21.09 -9.88
C VAL A 735 -23.40 -21.10 -11.37
N VAL A 736 -22.16 -21.37 -11.73
CA VAL A 736 -21.69 -21.51 -13.11
C VAL A 736 -21.62 -22.99 -13.46
N GLN A 737 -22.47 -23.43 -14.38
CA GLN A 737 -22.62 -24.86 -14.69
C GLN A 737 -21.42 -25.43 -15.43
N ASN A 738 -20.96 -24.75 -16.48
CA ASN A 738 -19.93 -25.26 -17.38
C ASN A 738 -18.55 -24.72 -17.00
N ILE A 739 -17.55 -25.61 -17.00
CA ILE A 739 -16.14 -25.21 -16.86
C ILE A 739 -15.72 -24.35 -18.06
N GLY A 740 -14.98 -23.27 -17.81
CA GLY A 740 -14.57 -22.29 -18.81
C GLY A 740 -15.57 -21.14 -19.02
N ALA A 741 -16.80 -21.23 -18.52
CA ALA A 741 -17.78 -20.15 -18.61
C ALA A 741 -17.40 -18.97 -17.68
N MET A 742 -17.92 -17.78 -18.02
CA MET A 742 -17.57 -16.54 -17.34
C MET A 742 -18.79 -15.90 -16.66
N GLN A 743 -18.56 -15.29 -15.50
CA GLN A 743 -19.54 -14.56 -14.72
C GLN A 743 -19.14 -13.09 -14.57
N GLN A 744 -19.97 -12.19 -15.09
CA GLN A 744 -19.84 -10.76 -14.90
C GLN A 744 -20.29 -10.38 -13.48
N MET A 745 -19.46 -9.59 -12.81
CA MET A 745 -19.71 -9.00 -11.51
C MET A 745 -20.04 -7.51 -11.64
N ARG A 746 -20.80 -7.00 -10.68
CA ARG A 746 -21.13 -5.59 -10.49
C ARG A 746 -20.89 -5.20 -9.04
N VAL A 747 -20.32 -4.03 -8.81
CA VAL A 747 -20.01 -3.50 -7.47
C VAL A 747 -20.67 -2.14 -7.28
N ILE A 748 -21.45 -2.01 -6.20
CA ILE A 748 -22.10 -0.76 -5.81
C ILE A 748 -21.52 -0.28 -4.49
N ALA A 749 -21.05 0.96 -4.45
CA ALA A 749 -20.68 1.66 -3.23
C ALA A 749 -21.87 2.47 -2.71
N THR A 750 -22.13 2.39 -1.41
CA THR A 750 -23.08 3.25 -0.70
C THR A 750 -22.30 4.22 0.18
N TYR A 751 -22.62 5.50 0.09
CA TYR A 751 -22.03 6.58 0.90
C TYR A 751 -23.00 7.05 1.98
N PRO A 752 -22.51 7.69 3.06
CA PRO A 752 -23.34 8.27 4.10
C PRO A 752 -24.46 9.14 3.53
N GLY A 753 -25.70 8.87 3.96
CA GLY A 753 -26.91 9.52 3.43
C GLY A 753 -27.59 8.76 2.29
N GLY A 754 -27.10 7.58 1.91
CA GLY A 754 -27.76 6.66 0.97
C GLY A 754 -27.47 6.92 -0.51
N GLU A 755 -26.54 7.84 -0.83
CA GLU A 755 -26.03 7.99 -2.21
C GLU A 755 -25.34 6.69 -2.64
N THR A 756 -25.69 6.18 -3.83
CA THR A 756 -25.06 4.97 -4.39
C THR A 756 -24.30 5.27 -5.68
N ARG A 757 -23.19 4.59 -5.89
CA ARG A 757 -22.38 4.67 -7.11
C ARG A 757 -21.99 3.30 -7.60
N ASP A 758 -22.06 3.09 -8.91
CA ASP A 758 -21.43 1.94 -9.54
C ASP A 758 -19.92 2.17 -9.58
N VAL A 759 -19.17 1.26 -8.98
CA VAL A 759 -17.71 1.35 -8.81
C VAL A 759 -17.01 0.12 -9.39
N THR A 760 -17.72 -0.64 -10.24
CA THR A 760 -17.26 -1.92 -10.79
C THR A 760 -15.88 -1.85 -11.47
N SER A 761 -15.59 -0.77 -12.19
CA SER A 761 -14.33 -0.56 -12.93
C SER A 761 -13.17 -0.21 -11.99
N GLU A 762 -13.43 0.49 -10.89
CA GLU A 762 -12.43 0.94 -9.92
C GLU A 762 -12.22 -0.08 -8.80
N ALA A 763 -13.23 -0.88 -8.49
CA ALA A 763 -13.15 -1.96 -7.52
C ALA A 763 -12.10 -3.00 -7.94
N VAL A 764 -11.47 -3.61 -6.94
CA VAL A 764 -10.57 -4.73 -7.15
C VAL A 764 -11.30 -5.99 -6.73
N ILE A 765 -11.45 -6.89 -7.69
CA ILE A 765 -12.10 -8.19 -7.54
C ILE A 765 -11.01 -9.25 -7.66
N THR A 766 -10.98 -10.20 -6.73
CA THR A 766 -9.97 -11.27 -6.67
C THR A 766 -10.62 -12.56 -6.21
N SER A 767 -10.20 -13.69 -6.78
CA SER A 767 -10.60 -15.00 -6.28
C SER A 767 -9.70 -15.42 -5.11
N GLY A 768 -10.30 -15.87 -4.02
CA GLY A 768 -9.60 -16.52 -2.91
C GLY A 768 -9.23 -17.97 -3.19
N ASN A 769 -9.74 -18.55 -4.28
CA ASN A 769 -9.36 -19.88 -4.75
C ASN A 769 -9.16 -19.88 -6.27
N GLY A 770 -7.97 -19.45 -6.71
CA GLY A 770 -7.56 -19.37 -8.12
C GLY A 770 -7.61 -20.71 -8.85
N GLU A 771 -7.58 -21.82 -8.10
CA GLU A 771 -7.75 -23.16 -8.63
C GLU A 771 -9.15 -23.36 -9.25
N VAL A 772 -10.18 -22.81 -8.61
CA VAL A 772 -11.60 -22.96 -8.99
C VAL A 772 -12.06 -21.87 -9.93
N ALA A 773 -11.70 -20.61 -9.66
CA ALA A 773 -12.08 -19.48 -10.48
C ALA A 773 -11.01 -18.40 -10.45
N GLU A 774 -10.86 -17.67 -11.55
CA GLU A 774 -9.88 -16.59 -11.69
C GLU A 774 -10.52 -15.36 -12.35
N THR A 775 -9.91 -14.19 -12.16
CA THR A 775 -10.32 -12.98 -12.87
C THR A 775 -9.69 -12.92 -14.25
N VAL A 776 -10.46 -12.56 -15.28
CA VAL A 776 -9.96 -12.48 -16.65
C VAL A 776 -9.04 -11.27 -16.83
N LYS A 777 -7.81 -11.48 -17.34
CA LYS A 777 -6.80 -10.42 -17.60
C LYS A 777 -7.43 -9.32 -18.48
N GLY A 778 -7.28 -8.06 -18.08
CA GLY A 778 -7.87 -6.90 -18.77
C GLY A 778 -9.35 -6.62 -18.47
N TYR A 779 -10.07 -7.53 -17.80
CA TYR A 779 -11.50 -7.42 -17.50
C TYR A 779 -11.75 -7.49 -15.98
N PRO A 780 -11.67 -6.35 -15.26
CA PRO A 780 -11.65 -6.33 -13.79
C PRO A 780 -12.78 -7.02 -13.06
N ALA A 781 -13.95 -7.11 -13.69
CA ALA A 781 -15.17 -7.63 -13.08
C ALA A 781 -15.68 -8.89 -13.77
N LEU A 782 -14.82 -9.61 -14.49
CA LEU A 782 -15.18 -10.85 -15.16
C LEU A 782 -14.42 -12.01 -14.52
N VAL A 783 -15.16 -13.00 -14.01
CA VAL A 783 -14.62 -14.19 -13.35
C VAL A 783 -14.83 -15.40 -14.24
N LYS A 784 -13.78 -16.15 -14.54
CA LYS A 784 -13.83 -17.41 -15.30
C LYS A 784 -13.73 -18.59 -14.34
N VAL A 785 -14.58 -19.59 -14.49
CA VAL A 785 -14.45 -20.85 -13.72
C VAL A 785 -13.52 -21.82 -14.43
N ILE A 786 -12.60 -22.42 -13.66
CA ILE A 786 -11.47 -23.22 -14.15
C ILE A 786 -11.64 -24.70 -13.81
N ARG A 787 -12.14 -25.01 -12.62
CA ARG A 787 -12.46 -26.39 -12.21
C ARG A 787 -13.67 -26.40 -11.28
N ARG A 788 -14.27 -27.58 -11.08
CA ARG A 788 -15.39 -27.75 -10.15
C ARG A 788 -14.98 -27.38 -8.72
N GLY A 789 -15.87 -26.70 -8.00
CA GLY A 789 -15.66 -26.32 -6.61
C GLY A 789 -16.31 -24.98 -6.28
N GLU A 790 -15.90 -24.40 -5.16
CA GLU A 790 -16.34 -23.06 -4.74
C GLU A 790 -15.13 -22.15 -4.60
N ALA A 791 -15.28 -20.92 -5.08
CA ALA A 791 -14.28 -19.87 -4.98
C ALA A 791 -14.91 -18.63 -4.34
N PRO A 792 -14.43 -18.18 -3.16
CA PRO A 792 -14.81 -16.89 -2.64
C PRO A 792 -14.24 -15.79 -3.53
N ILE A 793 -15.09 -14.88 -4.00
CA ILE A 793 -14.72 -13.71 -4.79
C ILE A 793 -14.73 -12.51 -3.86
N LEU A 794 -13.54 -12.05 -3.49
CA LEU A 794 -13.34 -10.88 -2.65
C LEU A 794 -13.36 -9.61 -3.50
N VAL A 795 -14.12 -8.62 -3.04
CA VAL A 795 -14.22 -7.30 -3.64
C VAL A 795 -13.75 -6.26 -2.63
N ARG A 796 -12.93 -5.31 -3.09
CA ARG A 796 -12.48 -4.17 -2.29
C ARG A 796 -12.61 -2.85 -3.03
N TYR A 797 -13.00 -1.80 -2.32
CA TYR A 797 -13.08 -0.43 -2.85
C TYR A 797 -13.08 0.57 -1.69
N GLU A 798 -12.19 1.58 -1.72
CA GLU A 798 -12.07 2.64 -0.68
C GLU A 798 -12.02 2.13 0.78
N GLY A 799 -11.43 0.96 1.02
CA GLY A 799 -11.35 0.35 2.37
C GLY A 799 -12.59 -0.45 2.80
N ALA A 800 -13.66 -0.43 2.00
CA ALA A 800 -14.79 -1.34 2.17
C ALA A 800 -14.53 -2.68 1.46
N TYR A 801 -15.08 -3.74 2.04
CA TYR A 801 -14.94 -5.11 1.57
C TYR A 801 -16.32 -5.75 1.41
N ALA A 802 -16.47 -6.56 0.36
CA ALA A 802 -17.59 -7.47 0.17
C ALA A 802 -17.08 -8.78 -0.42
N ALA A 803 -17.83 -9.86 -0.27
CA ALA A 803 -17.50 -11.14 -0.87
C ALA A 803 -18.74 -11.83 -1.40
N THR A 804 -18.55 -12.70 -2.38
CA THR A 804 -19.58 -13.64 -2.85
C THR A 804 -18.94 -14.95 -3.25
N THR A 805 -19.66 -16.07 -3.18
CA THR A 805 -19.09 -17.37 -3.55
C THR A 805 -19.50 -17.76 -4.97
N VAL A 806 -18.53 -17.87 -5.88
CA VAL A 806 -18.79 -18.49 -7.19
C VAL A 806 -18.72 -20.00 -7.03
N THR A 807 -19.81 -20.68 -7.35
CA THR A 807 -19.86 -22.15 -7.39
C THR A 807 -19.69 -22.61 -8.83
N ALA A 808 -18.62 -23.33 -9.12
CA ALA A 808 -18.42 -24.03 -10.39
C ALA A 808 -18.98 -25.45 -10.26
N MET A 809 -20.10 -25.77 -10.91
CA MET A 809 -20.79 -27.05 -10.73
C MET A 809 -20.11 -28.20 -11.48
N GLY A 810 -19.60 -27.95 -12.68
CA GLY A 810 -19.02 -28.98 -13.55
C GLY A 810 -20.04 -29.97 -14.10
N ASP A 811 -19.58 -31.01 -14.79
CA ASP A 811 -20.46 -32.09 -15.26
C ASP A 811 -20.92 -32.96 -14.08
N ARG A 812 -22.24 -33.00 -13.90
CA ARG A 812 -22.93 -33.83 -12.91
C ARG A 812 -24.10 -34.58 -13.55
N SER A 813 -23.95 -34.94 -14.82
CA SER A 813 -24.91 -35.76 -15.56
C SER A 813 -25.09 -37.11 -14.87
N GLY A 814 -26.33 -37.53 -14.66
CA GLY A 814 -26.65 -38.78 -13.95
C GLY A 814 -26.56 -38.71 -12.41
N PHE A 815 -26.29 -37.54 -11.83
CA PHE A 815 -26.38 -37.36 -10.39
C PHE A 815 -27.83 -37.45 -9.91
N GLU A 816 -28.10 -38.32 -8.94
CA GLU A 816 -29.37 -38.43 -8.23
C GLU A 816 -29.13 -38.25 -6.73
N TRP A 817 -29.91 -37.38 -6.11
CA TRP A 817 -29.82 -37.14 -4.66
C TRP A 817 -30.45 -38.30 -3.89
N ILE A 818 -29.75 -38.78 -2.87
CA ILE A 818 -30.21 -39.79 -1.92
C ILE A 818 -30.09 -39.19 -0.52
N ASP A 819 -31.20 -39.03 0.18
CA ASP A 819 -31.20 -38.47 1.54
C ASP A 819 -30.46 -39.40 2.51
N PRO A 820 -29.33 -38.97 3.11
CA PRO A 820 -28.61 -39.77 4.08
C PRO A 820 -29.32 -39.76 5.44
N PRO A 821 -29.22 -40.84 6.24
CA PRO A 821 -29.69 -40.83 7.63
C PRO A 821 -29.01 -39.73 8.45
N SER A 822 -29.74 -39.10 9.38
CA SER A 822 -29.23 -38.06 10.27
C SER A 822 -29.15 -38.60 11.71
N PHE A 823 -28.00 -38.47 12.38
CA PHE A 823 -27.85 -38.86 13.80
C PHE A 823 -28.07 -37.67 14.73
N ASN A 824 -27.70 -36.47 14.29
CA ASN A 824 -27.95 -35.21 14.97
C ASN A 824 -28.05 -34.04 13.95
N PRO A 825 -28.33 -32.79 14.36
CA PRO A 825 -28.53 -31.68 13.43
C PRO A 825 -27.34 -31.35 12.50
N ILE A 826 -26.10 -31.67 12.92
CA ILE A 826 -24.90 -31.49 12.07
C ILE A 826 -25.09 -32.20 10.74
N ASP A 827 -25.58 -33.44 10.77
CA ASP A 827 -25.72 -34.27 9.57
C ASP A 827 -26.71 -33.68 8.57
N SER A 828 -27.79 -33.07 9.06
CA SER A 828 -28.76 -32.38 8.21
C SER A 828 -28.17 -31.12 7.56
N LEU A 829 -27.45 -30.30 8.33
CA LEU A 829 -26.81 -29.07 7.83
C LEU A 829 -25.71 -29.37 6.80
N VAL A 830 -24.97 -30.45 7.00
CA VAL A 830 -23.95 -30.90 6.04
C VAL A 830 -24.61 -31.53 4.81
N ALA A 831 -25.67 -32.33 4.98
CA ALA A 831 -26.40 -32.94 3.86
C ALA A 831 -27.05 -31.89 2.94
N GLU A 832 -27.58 -30.80 3.49
CA GLU A 832 -28.08 -29.68 2.68
C GLU A 832 -26.98 -29.07 1.80
N LYS A 833 -25.77 -28.92 2.34
CA LYS A 833 -24.61 -28.47 1.55
C LYS A 833 -24.25 -29.48 0.46
N TRP A 834 -24.22 -30.79 0.76
CA TRP A 834 -23.96 -31.83 -0.24
C TRP A 834 -24.99 -31.81 -1.37
N LYS A 835 -26.28 -31.67 -1.03
CA LYS A 835 -27.38 -31.58 -1.98
C LYS A 835 -27.23 -30.40 -2.92
N ARG A 836 -26.91 -29.22 -2.38
CA ARG A 836 -26.63 -28.00 -3.18
C ARG A 836 -25.45 -28.21 -4.13
N MET A 837 -24.41 -28.89 -3.67
CA MET A 837 -23.19 -29.15 -4.43
C MET A 837 -23.26 -30.40 -5.33
N LYS A 838 -24.38 -31.14 -5.33
CA LYS A 838 -24.52 -32.43 -6.02
C LYS A 838 -23.42 -33.43 -5.62
N ILE A 839 -23.24 -33.60 -4.31
CA ILE A 839 -22.30 -34.55 -3.69
C ILE A 839 -23.14 -35.65 -3.01
N LEU A 840 -22.73 -36.91 -3.15
CA LEU A 840 -23.22 -37.99 -2.28
C LEU A 840 -22.16 -38.28 -1.23
N PRO A 841 -22.50 -38.42 0.06
CA PRO A 841 -21.53 -38.75 1.08
C PRO A 841 -21.10 -40.22 0.94
N SER A 842 -19.89 -40.52 1.43
CA SER A 842 -19.45 -41.90 1.57
C SER A 842 -20.33 -42.68 2.54
N GLU A 843 -20.18 -44.00 2.52
CA GLU A 843 -20.78 -44.87 3.52
C GLU A 843 -20.18 -44.63 4.92
N ILE A 844 -20.88 -45.11 5.95
CA ILE A 844 -20.34 -45.07 7.32
C ILE A 844 -19.12 -45.99 7.41
N SER A 845 -18.10 -45.58 8.17
CA SER A 845 -16.89 -46.38 8.36
C SER A 845 -17.20 -47.69 9.08
N THR A 846 -16.32 -48.68 8.92
CA THR A 846 -16.40 -49.92 9.71
C THR A 846 -16.20 -49.64 11.20
N ASP A 847 -16.67 -50.55 12.06
CA ASP A 847 -16.44 -50.45 13.51
C ASP A 847 -14.94 -50.50 13.86
N LEU A 848 -14.13 -51.22 13.07
CA LEU A 848 -12.69 -51.28 13.24
C LEU A 848 -12.03 -49.92 12.97
N ASP A 849 -12.39 -49.28 11.86
CA ASP A 849 -11.87 -47.95 11.50
C ASP A 849 -12.30 -46.90 12.51
N PHE A 850 -13.57 -46.94 12.92
CA PHE A 850 -14.13 -46.01 13.89
C PHE A 850 -13.39 -46.09 15.23
N VAL A 851 -13.23 -47.29 15.80
CA VAL A 851 -12.57 -47.47 17.11
C VAL A 851 -11.14 -46.96 17.07
N ARG A 852 -10.40 -47.20 15.98
CA ARG A 852 -9.03 -46.68 15.84
C ARG A 852 -9.02 -45.16 15.75
N ARG A 853 -9.88 -44.57 14.92
CA ARG A 853 -9.95 -43.13 14.69
C ARG A 853 -10.33 -42.37 15.97
N ILE A 854 -11.39 -42.81 16.64
CA ILE A 854 -11.91 -42.09 17.81
C ILE A 854 -10.92 -42.10 18.99
N HIS A 855 -10.17 -43.19 19.18
CA HIS A 855 -9.13 -43.22 20.21
C HIS A 855 -8.00 -42.24 19.89
N LEU A 856 -7.51 -42.23 18.65
CA LEU A 856 -6.44 -41.31 18.23
C LEU A 856 -6.88 -39.85 18.33
N ASP A 857 -8.11 -39.54 17.93
CA ASP A 857 -8.62 -38.17 17.91
C ASP A 857 -8.92 -37.61 19.31
N LEU A 858 -9.42 -38.44 20.22
CA LEU A 858 -9.77 -38.00 21.57
C LEU A 858 -8.61 -38.13 22.57
N THR A 859 -7.71 -39.10 22.39
CA THR A 859 -6.69 -39.45 23.41
C THR A 859 -5.25 -39.43 22.91
N GLY A 860 -5.02 -39.27 21.60
CA GLY A 860 -3.69 -39.33 20.99
C GLY A 860 -3.03 -40.69 21.10
N LEU A 861 -3.79 -41.77 21.34
CA LEU A 861 -3.30 -43.14 21.45
C LEU A 861 -4.17 -44.10 20.62
N PRO A 862 -3.59 -45.20 20.11
CA PRO A 862 -4.38 -46.28 19.55
C PRO A 862 -5.14 -47.05 20.65
N PRO A 863 -6.25 -47.73 20.31
CA PRO A 863 -6.94 -48.61 21.25
C PRO A 863 -6.08 -49.82 21.63
N ALA A 864 -6.20 -50.29 22.87
CA ALA A 864 -5.62 -51.57 23.27
C ALA A 864 -6.27 -52.74 22.53
N VAL A 865 -5.49 -53.77 22.17
CA VAL A 865 -5.96 -54.93 21.39
C VAL A 865 -7.19 -55.59 22.03
N GLU A 866 -7.21 -55.76 23.35
CA GLU A 866 -8.33 -56.36 24.06
C GLU A 866 -9.61 -55.50 24.00
N LYS A 867 -9.48 -54.17 24.00
CA LYS A 867 -10.60 -53.25 23.83
C LYS A 867 -11.19 -53.33 22.41
N VAL A 868 -10.33 -53.46 21.39
CA VAL A 868 -10.77 -53.69 20.01
C VAL A 868 -11.56 -54.98 19.90
N LYS A 869 -11.02 -56.10 20.42
CA LYS A 869 -11.71 -57.40 20.41
C LYS A 869 -13.07 -57.34 21.12
N SER A 870 -13.13 -56.74 22.31
CA SER A 870 -14.39 -56.62 23.06
C SER A 870 -15.42 -55.76 22.33
N PHE A 871 -14.99 -54.66 21.69
CA PHE A 871 -15.89 -53.78 20.95
C PHE A 871 -16.46 -54.44 19.69
N LEU A 872 -15.63 -55.21 18.98
CA LEU A 872 -16.07 -55.95 17.79
C LEU A 872 -16.97 -57.13 18.14
N ALA A 873 -16.78 -57.75 19.31
CA ALA A 873 -17.61 -58.84 19.80
C ALA A 873 -18.98 -58.39 20.37
N ASP A 874 -19.15 -57.10 20.67
CA ASP A 874 -20.42 -56.56 21.19
C ASP A 874 -21.51 -56.59 20.09
N PRO A 875 -22.61 -57.37 20.28
CA PRO A 875 -23.65 -57.57 19.28
C PRO A 875 -24.66 -56.42 19.21
N ARG A 876 -24.58 -55.42 20.10
CA ARG A 876 -25.48 -54.27 20.07
C ARG A 876 -25.27 -53.45 18.80
N HIS A 877 -26.31 -52.75 18.37
CA HIS A 877 -26.27 -51.88 17.20
C HIS A 877 -25.08 -50.91 17.28
N SER A 878 -24.30 -50.78 16.20
CA SER A 878 -23.02 -50.06 16.21
C SER A 878 -23.14 -48.65 16.80
N GLN A 879 -24.21 -47.92 16.49
CA GLN A 879 -24.42 -46.57 17.05
C GLN A 879 -24.44 -46.54 18.59
N VAL A 880 -25.06 -47.54 19.24
CA VAL A 880 -25.16 -47.62 20.70
C VAL A 880 -23.77 -47.80 21.30
N LYS A 881 -23.04 -48.85 20.87
CA LYS A 881 -21.70 -49.13 21.40
C LYS A 881 -20.67 -48.05 21.04
N ARG A 882 -20.79 -47.40 19.86
CA ARG A 882 -19.94 -46.25 19.47
C ARG A 882 -20.16 -45.05 20.39
N ASN A 883 -21.42 -44.71 20.70
CA ASN A 883 -21.74 -43.61 21.59
C ASN A 883 -21.23 -43.85 23.02
N GLU A 884 -21.40 -45.05 23.56
CA GLU A 884 -20.84 -45.42 24.86
C GLU A 884 -19.31 -45.37 24.88
N LEU A 885 -18.65 -45.80 23.80
CA LEU A 885 -17.20 -45.70 23.67
C LEU A 885 -16.74 -44.23 23.69
N ILE A 886 -17.40 -43.35 22.91
CA ILE A 886 -17.13 -41.90 22.92
C ILE A 886 -17.24 -41.34 24.34
N ASP A 887 -18.34 -41.64 25.02
CA ASP A 887 -18.58 -41.13 26.37
C ASP A 887 -17.56 -41.65 27.39
N SER A 888 -17.00 -42.85 27.18
CA SER A 888 -15.94 -43.40 28.03
C SER A 888 -14.55 -42.79 27.79
N LEU A 889 -14.30 -42.22 26.60
CA LEU A 889 -13.01 -41.62 26.24
C LEU A 889 -12.94 -40.15 26.64
N ILE A 890 -14.02 -39.39 26.46
CA ILE A 890 -14.05 -37.96 26.78
C ILE A 890 -13.86 -37.74 28.28
N GLY A 891 -12.78 -37.03 28.64
CA GLY A 891 -12.46 -36.70 30.02
C GLY A 891 -11.68 -37.78 30.79
N ASN A 892 -11.33 -38.90 30.15
CA ASN A 892 -10.45 -39.90 30.76
C ASN A 892 -9.00 -39.37 30.90
N PRO A 893 -8.10 -40.05 31.64
CA PRO A 893 -6.74 -39.58 31.84
C PRO A 893 -5.96 -39.32 30.55
N GLU A 894 -6.09 -40.18 29.54
CA GLU A 894 -5.38 -40.04 28.26
C GLU A 894 -5.89 -38.86 27.43
N PHE A 895 -7.20 -38.60 27.45
CA PHE A 895 -7.83 -37.41 26.88
C PHE A 895 -7.28 -36.14 27.54
N VAL A 896 -7.23 -36.11 28.86
CA VAL A 896 -6.73 -34.94 29.60
C VAL A 896 -5.30 -34.62 29.20
N GLU A 897 -4.40 -35.61 29.11
CA GLU A 897 -3.02 -35.38 28.67
C GLU A 897 -2.93 -34.84 27.23
N PHE A 898 -3.70 -35.42 26.31
CA PHE A 898 -3.66 -35.04 24.90
C PHE A 898 -4.12 -33.59 24.69
N TRP A 899 -5.24 -33.19 25.30
CA TRP A 899 -5.78 -31.84 25.20
C TRP A 899 -4.98 -30.81 26.02
N THR A 900 -4.31 -31.25 27.10
CA THR A 900 -3.32 -30.42 27.80
C THR A 900 -2.16 -30.07 26.88
N ASN A 901 -1.66 -31.02 26.08
CA ASN A 901 -0.57 -30.75 25.14
C ASN A 901 -0.96 -29.70 24.10
N LYS A 902 -2.17 -29.86 23.52
CA LYS A 902 -2.72 -28.90 22.55
C LYS A 902 -2.80 -27.48 23.12
N TRP A 903 -3.30 -27.33 24.35
CA TRP A 903 -3.37 -26.03 25.02
C TRP A 903 -2.00 -25.48 25.42
N SER A 904 -1.06 -26.36 25.79
CA SER A 904 0.31 -25.97 26.14
C SER A 904 1.05 -25.37 24.94
N ASP A 905 0.82 -25.91 23.74
CA ASP A 905 1.34 -25.37 22.49
C ASP A 905 0.73 -23.99 22.17
N LEU A 906 -0.60 -23.89 22.20
CA LEU A 906 -1.33 -22.63 21.95
C LEU A 906 -0.97 -21.49 22.93
N LEU A 907 -0.63 -21.84 24.18
CA LEU A 907 -0.20 -20.89 25.22
C LEU A 907 1.33 -20.74 25.31
N GLN A 908 2.07 -21.32 24.37
CA GLN A 908 3.53 -21.21 24.24
C GLN A 908 4.29 -21.63 25.51
N VAL A 909 3.88 -22.73 26.14
CA VAL A 909 4.60 -23.30 27.29
C VAL A 909 6.01 -23.72 26.86
N ASN A 910 6.99 -22.88 27.20
CA ASN A 910 8.35 -23.00 26.68
C ASN A 910 9.39 -22.63 27.74
N ARG A 911 10.33 -23.56 28.03
CA ARG A 911 11.40 -23.35 29.00
C ARG A 911 12.33 -22.17 28.65
N LYS A 912 12.38 -21.73 27.39
CA LYS A 912 13.13 -20.53 26.99
C LYS A 912 12.69 -19.29 27.77
N PHE A 913 11.38 -19.17 28.03
CA PHE A 913 10.79 -18.01 28.68
C PHE A 913 10.39 -18.27 30.14
N LEU A 914 10.27 -19.53 30.55
CA LEU A 914 9.77 -19.90 31.88
C LEU A 914 10.76 -20.73 32.72
N ALA A 915 11.88 -21.17 32.14
CA ALA A 915 12.70 -22.28 32.64
C ALA A 915 11.91 -23.60 32.77
N PRO A 916 12.57 -24.74 33.06
CA PRO A 916 11.88 -26.01 33.28
C PRO A 916 10.83 -25.93 34.39
N GLU A 917 11.12 -25.23 35.48
CA GLU A 917 10.24 -25.12 36.65
C GLU A 917 8.96 -24.31 36.34
N GLY A 918 9.10 -23.13 35.73
CA GLY A 918 7.94 -22.30 35.38
C GLY A 918 7.08 -22.93 34.29
N ALA A 919 7.70 -23.60 33.32
CA ALA A 919 6.97 -24.31 32.27
C ALA A 919 6.13 -25.47 32.85
N LYS A 920 6.70 -26.24 33.77
CA LYS A 920 5.99 -27.29 34.51
C LYS A 920 4.76 -26.76 35.25
N LEU A 921 4.92 -25.68 36.03
CA LEU A 921 3.80 -25.07 36.78
C LEU A 921 2.67 -24.60 35.87
N PHE A 922 3.01 -23.97 34.74
CA PHE A 922 2.00 -23.48 33.81
C PHE A 922 1.27 -24.64 33.12
N ARG A 923 1.99 -25.68 32.71
CA ARG A 923 1.38 -26.91 32.17
C ARG A 923 0.47 -27.61 33.18
N GLU A 924 0.89 -27.75 34.43
CA GLU A 924 0.08 -28.38 35.48
C GLU A 924 -1.23 -27.63 35.72
N TRP A 925 -1.21 -26.29 35.65
CA TRP A 925 -2.42 -25.48 35.68
C TRP A 925 -3.32 -25.75 34.46
N ILE A 926 -2.78 -25.73 33.24
CA ILE A 926 -3.54 -26.05 32.01
C ILE A 926 -4.19 -27.43 32.13
N ARG A 927 -3.42 -28.42 32.60
CA ARG A 927 -3.88 -29.79 32.80
C ARG A 927 -5.06 -29.87 33.74
N LYS A 928 -5.02 -29.12 34.85
CA LYS A 928 -6.11 -29.03 35.81
C LYS A 928 -7.36 -28.47 35.15
N GLU A 929 -7.25 -27.36 34.43
CA GLU A 929 -8.39 -26.70 33.77
C GLU A 929 -9.05 -27.61 32.72
N VAL A 930 -8.26 -28.37 31.95
CA VAL A 930 -8.74 -29.40 31.01
C VAL A 930 -9.41 -30.56 31.74
N ALA A 931 -8.84 -31.03 32.85
CA ALA A 931 -9.38 -32.12 33.66
C ALA A 931 -10.72 -31.77 34.31
N GLU A 932 -10.88 -30.52 34.74
CA GLU A 932 -12.10 -29.98 35.34
C GLU A 932 -13.16 -29.60 34.30
N ASN A 933 -12.81 -29.59 33.00
CA ASN A 933 -13.65 -29.07 31.92
C ASN A 933 -14.11 -27.64 32.20
N THR A 934 -13.17 -26.78 32.61
CA THR A 934 -13.52 -25.37 32.86
C THR A 934 -14.15 -24.77 31.60
N PRO A 935 -15.32 -24.11 31.71
CA PRO A 935 -15.95 -23.42 30.58
C PRO A 935 -14.97 -22.53 29.83
N TYR A 936 -15.03 -22.56 28.49
CA TYR A 936 -14.01 -21.92 27.67
C TYR A 936 -13.90 -20.40 27.90
N ASP A 937 -15.02 -19.73 28.12
CA ASP A 937 -15.08 -18.31 28.50
C ASP A 937 -14.32 -18.06 29.82
N LYS A 938 -14.53 -18.89 30.84
CA LYS A 938 -13.83 -18.78 32.14
C LYS A 938 -12.35 -19.09 32.02
N PHE A 939 -11.99 -20.08 31.22
CA PHE A 939 -10.59 -20.40 30.94
C PHE A 939 -9.86 -19.21 30.30
N ALA A 940 -10.46 -18.59 29.27
CA ALA A 940 -9.92 -17.40 28.63
C ALA A 940 -9.84 -16.20 29.59
N GLN A 941 -10.89 -15.95 30.38
CA GLN A 941 -10.90 -14.87 31.39
C GLN A 941 -9.76 -15.01 32.40
N LYS A 942 -9.49 -16.22 32.91
CA LYS A 942 -8.40 -16.49 33.86
C LYS A 942 -7.02 -16.12 33.28
N ILE A 943 -6.83 -16.29 31.96
CA ILE A 943 -5.58 -15.95 31.27
C ILE A 943 -5.48 -14.44 31.05
N ILE A 944 -6.52 -13.84 30.46
CA ILE A 944 -6.52 -12.41 30.10
C ILE A 944 -6.41 -11.53 31.36
N THR A 945 -7.07 -11.90 32.46
CA THR A 945 -7.06 -11.09 33.69
C THR A 945 -5.91 -11.44 34.66
N ALA A 946 -5.05 -12.40 34.32
CA ALA A 946 -4.03 -12.94 35.23
C ALA A 946 -3.15 -11.85 35.87
N THR A 947 -3.00 -11.89 37.19
CA THR A 947 -2.19 -10.97 37.99
C THR A 947 -1.41 -11.73 39.07
N GLY A 948 -0.41 -11.10 39.68
CA GLY A 948 0.41 -11.73 40.72
C GLY A 948 1.60 -12.52 40.17
N SER A 949 2.24 -13.30 41.04
CA SER A 949 3.40 -14.12 40.68
C SER A 949 3.03 -15.22 39.69
N ASN A 950 3.81 -15.42 38.64
CA ASN A 950 3.65 -16.56 37.74
C ASN A 950 4.07 -17.92 38.36
N LYS A 951 4.56 -17.92 39.60
CA LYS A 951 4.75 -19.12 40.41
C LYS A 951 3.47 -19.51 41.15
N ASP A 952 2.82 -18.54 41.79
CA ASP A 952 1.64 -18.76 42.63
C ASP A 952 0.34 -18.72 41.82
N ASN A 953 0.31 -17.95 40.73
CA ASN A 953 -0.76 -17.85 39.75
C ASN A 953 -0.20 -18.14 38.33
N PRO A 954 -0.04 -19.42 37.94
CA PRO A 954 0.64 -19.81 36.70
C PRO A 954 0.14 -19.15 35.40
N PRO A 955 -1.15 -18.82 35.20
CA PRO A 955 -1.64 -18.03 34.06
C PRO A 955 -0.89 -16.72 33.80
N ALA A 956 -0.32 -16.10 34.84
CA ALA A 956 0.51 -14.90 34.68
C ALA A 956 1.76 -15.13 33.81
N SER A 957 2.13 -16.40 33.55
CA SER A 957 3.16 -16.78 32.60
C SER A 957 2.89 -16.28 31.17
N TYR A 958 1.62 -16.10 30.78
CA TYR A 958 1.24 -15.54 29.47
C TYR A 958 1.90 -14.18 29.21
N TYR A 959 1.85 -13.30 30.21
CA TYR A 959 2.49 -11.97 30.16
C TYR A 959 4.01 -12.03 30.26
N LYS A 960 4.54 -13.02 30.99
CA LYS A 960 5.98 -13.24 31.06
C LYS A 960 6.56 -13.68 29.71
N ILE A 961 5.80 -14.45 28.93
CA ILE A 961 6.21 -14.89 27.58
C ILE A 961 6.14 -13.72 26.59
N LEU A 962 5.02 -12.99 26.55
CA LEU A 962 4.73 -11.99 25.51
C LEU A 962 5.35 -10.62 25.79
N ARG A 963 5.50 -10.25 27.08
CA ARG A 963 6.19 -9.04 27.58
C ARG A 963 5.57 -7.69 27.21
N THR A 964 5.27 -7.44 25.94
CA THR A 964 4.87 -6.13 25.40
C THR A 964 3.35 -6.07 25.17
N PRO A 965 2.74 -4.87 25.23
CA PRO A 965 1.32 -4.70 24.90
C PRO A 965 0.97 -5.20 23.50
N GLU A 966 1.82 -4.93 22.52
CA GLU A 966 1.65 -5.29 21.11
C GLU A 966 1.67 -6.82 20.92
N ASP A 967 2.72 -7.50 21.40
CA ASP A 967 2.84 -8.96 21.25
C ASP A 967 1.70 -9.68 22.01
N THR A 968 1.28 -9.11 23.15
CA THR A 968 0.16 -9.65 23.93
C THR A 968 -1.17 -9.52 23.19
N MET A 969 -1.41 -8.35 22.57
CA MET A 969 -2.62 -8.12 21.77
C MET A 969 -2.68 -9.03 20.54
N GLU A 970 -1.59 -9.11 19.78
CA GLU A 970 -1.50 -9.95 18.58
C GLU A 970 -1.80 -11.41 18.92
N ASN A 971 -1.17 -11.93 19.97
CA ASN A 971 -1.39 -13.32 20.38
C ASN A 971 -2.80 -13.55 20.96
N THR A 972 -3.36 -12.59 21.72
CA THR A 972 -4.69 -12.72 22.33
C THR A 972 -5.78 -12.75 21.26
N THR A 973 -5.76 -11.81 20.32
CA THR A 973 -6.75 -11.72 19.24
C THR A 973 -6.65 -12.90 18.29
N HIS A 974 -5.43 -13.34 17.96
CA HIS A 974 -5.24 -14.52 17.11
C HIS A 974 -5.71 -15.82 17.80
N LEU A 975 -5.37 -16.00 19.08
CA LEU A 975 -5.70 -17.22 19.83
C LEU A 975 -7.21 -17.37 20.09
N PHE A 976 -7.86 -16.31 20.58
CA PHE A 976 -9.24 -16.36 21.08
C PHE A 976 -10.29 -15.86 20.09
N LEU A 977 -9.91 -15.10 19.06
CA LEU A 977 -10.83 -14.57 18.06
C LEU A 977 -10.50 -15.01 16.63
N ALA A 978 -9.42 -15.78 16.43
CA ALA A 978 -8.93 -16.18 15.10
C ALA A 978 -8.81 -14.98 14.12
N THR A 979 -8.44 -13.82 14.66
CA THR A 979 -8.32 -12.55 13.93
C THR A 979 -6.89 -12.06 14.01
N ARG A 980 -6.28 -11.70 12.87
CA ARG A 980 -4.86 -11.35 12.79
C ARG A 980 -4.64 -9.85 12.62
N PHE A 981 -4.11 -9.21 13.66
CA PHE A 981 -3.80 -7.78 13.64
C PHE A 981 -2.35 -7.46 13.19
N ASN A 982 -1.45 -8.44 13.09
CA ASN A 982 -0.02 -8.19 12.84
C ASN A 982 0.24 -7.34 11.57
N CYS A 983 -0.53 -7.56 10.51
CA CYS A 983 -0.40 -6.81 9.26
C CYS A 983 -0.84 -5.34 9.40
N ASN A 984 -1.73 -5.02 10.35
CA ASN A 984 -2.22 -3.66 10.53
C ASN A 984 -1.38 -2.77 11.46
N LYS A 985 -0.29 -3.30 12.04
CA LYS A 985 0.69 -2.53 12.81
C LYS A 985 1.25 -1.34 12.04
N CYS A 986 1.61 -1.53 10.77
CA CYS A 986 2.31 -0.52 9.97
C CYS A 986 1.38 0.32 9.05
N HIS A 987 0.22 -0.23 8.67
CA HIS A 987 -0.75 0.33 7.73
C HIS A 987 -2.08 -0.43 7.86
N ASP A 988 -3.22 0.04 7.36
CA ASP A 988 -4.46 -0.76 7.43
C ASP A 988 -4.34 -2.13 6.72
N HIS A 989 -5.08 -3.13 7.19
CA HIS A 989 -4.97 -4.51 6.70
C HIS A 989 -5.24 -4.59 5.18
N PRO A 990 -4.42 -5.32 4.39
CA PRO A 990 -4.54 -5.36 2.94
C PRO A 990 -5.69 -6.24 2.42
N PHE A 991 -6.34 -7.03 3.26
CA PHE A 991 -7.41 -7.93 2.82
C PHE A 991 -8.65 -7.89 3.71
N GLU A 992 -8.68 -6.99 4.70
CA GLU A 992 -9.73 -6.93 5.72
C GLU A 992 -10.00 -5.50 6.19
N ARG A 993 -11.12 -5.35 6.90
CA ARG A 993 -11.61 -4.07 7.44
C ARG A 993 -10.76 -3.47 8.57
N TRP A 994 -9.78 -4.21 9.09
CA TRP A 994 -9.03 -3.80 10.26
C TRP A 994 -8.03 -2.68 9.93
N THR A 995 -8.15 -1.58 10.67
CA THR A 995 -7.29 -0.40 10.50
C THR A 995 -6.06 -0.46 11.40
N GLN A 996 -5.06 0.38 11.10
CA GLN A 996 -3.93 0.60 12.00
C GLN A 996 -4.38 1.18 13.34
N ASP A 997 -5.42 2.02 13.34
CA ASP A 997 -5.96 2.58 14.57
C ASP A 997 -6.47 1.45 15.48
N ASN A 998 -7.21 0.49 14.92
CA ASN A 998 -7.68 -0.68 15.68
C ASN A 998 -6.54 -1.52 16.27
N TYR A 999 -5.38 -1.60 15.61
CA TYR A 999 -4.19 -2.27 16.17
C TYR A 999 -3.78 -1.63 17.51
N TYR A 1000 -3.57 -0.31 17.49
CA TYR A 1000 -3.05 0.41 18.65
C TYR A 1000 -4.12 0.58 19.74
N GLU A 1001 -5.40 0.73 19.36
CA GLU A 1001 -6.54 0.75 20.29
C GLU A 1001 -6.66 -0.57 21.04
N MET A 1002 -6.54 -1.71 20.33
CA MET A 1002 -6.55 -3.02 20.98
C MET A 1002 -5.29 -3.24 21.84
N ALA A 1003 -4.12 -2.78 21.40
CA ALA A 1003 -2.89 -2.87 22.18
C ALA A 1003 -2.96 -2.04 23.47
N ALA A 1004 -3.68 -0.91 23.46
CA ALA A 1004 -3.82 -0.02 24.60
C ALA A 1004 -4.53 -0.67 25.81
N PHE A 1005 -5.28 -1.77 25.61
CA PHE A 1005 -5.82 -2.57 26.72
C PHE A 1005 -4.74 -3.25 27.57
N PHE A 1006 -3.57 -3.52 26.99
CA PHE A 1006 -2.43 -4.16 27.66
C PHE A 1006 -1.33 -3.18 28.10
N ALA A 1007 -1.45 -1.89 27.74
CA ALA A 1007 -0.45 -0.85 28.03
C ALA A 1007 -0.05 -0.77 29.52
N GLN A 1008 -1.03 -0.97 30.39
CA GLN A 1008 -0.88 -0.82 31.84
C GLN A 1008 -0.44 -2.13 32.54
N VAL A 1009 0.09 -3.10 31.81
CA VAL A 1009 0.69 -4.30 32.40
C VAL A 1009 2.15 -4.05 32.75
N GLY A 1010 2.52 -4.37 33.99
CA GLY A 1010 3.89 -4.34 34.49
C GLY A 1010 4.40 -5.72 34.90
N LEU A 1011 5.70 -5.95 34.69
CA LEU A 1011 6.42 -7.12 35.18
C LEU A 1011 7.53 -6.65 36.13
N LYS A 1012 7.59 -7.25 37.32
CA LYS A 1012 8.68 -7.04 38.28
C LYS A 1012 9.18 -8.38 38.82
N ALA A 1013 10.43 -8.41 39.29
CA ALA A 1013 11.00 -9.62 39.86
C ALA A 1013 10.16 -10.11 41.05
N ASP A 1014 9.83 -11.39 41.06
CA ASP A 1014 9.29 -12.06 42.25
C ASP A 1014 10.46 -12.41 43.20
N PRO A 1015 10.37 -12.05 44.50
CA PRO A 1015 11.32 -12.51 45.52
C PRO A 1015 11.63 -14.01 45.48
N ALA A 1016 10.66 -14.85 45.10
CA ALA A 1016 10.82 -16.29 44.97
C ALA A 1016 11.85 -16.70 43.89
N SER A 1017 12.25 -15.79 43.00
CA SER A 1017 13.32 -16.02 42.02
C SER A 1017 14.72 -16.11 42.65
N GLY A 1018 14.93 -15.45 43.80
CA GLY A 1018 16.28 -15.30 44.37
C GLY A 1018 17.28 -14.74 43.36
N LYS A 1019 18.39 -15.45 43.15
CA LYS A 1019 19.43 -15.11 42.15
C LYS A 1019 19.22 -15.77 40.79
N ASN A 1020 18.19 -16.60 40.63
CA ASN A 1020 17.96 -17.37 39.42
C ASN A 1020 17.42 -16.45 38.31
N LYS A 1021 18.05 -16.54 37.14
CA LYS A 1021 17.68 -15.79 35.95
C LYS A 1021 17.59 -16.71 34.74
N ILE A 1022 16.85 -16.26 33.73
CA ILE A 1022 16.62 -16.94 32.47
C ILE A 1022 16.97 -16.03 31.29
N GLY A 1023 17.48 -16.63 30.22
CA GLY A 1023 17.93 -15.91 29.03
C GLY A 1023 19.13 -14.98 29.27
N GLY A 1024 19.34 -14.05 28.33
CA GLY A 1024 20.45 -13.10 28.34
C GLY A 1024 21.34 -13.23 27.10
N THR A 1025 21.56 -12.12 26.41
CA THR A 1025 22.54 -11.96 25.32
C THR A 1025 23.35 -10.68 25.55
N ALA A 1026 24.28 -10.36 24.64
CA ALA A 1026 25.00 -9.08 24.68
C ALA A 1026 24.08 -7.86 24.50
N VAL A 1027 22.87 -8.05 23.94
CA VAL A 1027 21.90 -6.98 23.64
C VAL A 1027 20.65 -7.04 24.51
N GLU A 1028 20.30 -8.19 25.09
CA GLU A 1028 19.13 -8.36 25.95
C GLU A 1028 19.52 -8.87 27.34
N GLY A 1029 19.17 -8.13 28.39
CA GLY A 1029 19.48 -8.52 29.77
C GLY A 1029 18.66 -9.72 30.26
N ALA A 1030 19.30 -10.63 31.01
CA ALA A 1030 18.67 -11.79 31.63
C ALA A 1030 17.50 -11.41 32.56
N LYS A 1031 16.41 -12.19 32.52
CA LYS A 1031 15.17 -11.93 33.29
C LYS A 1031 15.11 -12.79 34.56
N PRO A 1032 14.39 -12.39 35.63
CA PRO A 1032 14.15 -13.24 36.79
C PRO A 1032 13.44 -14.55 36.39
N LEU A 1033 13.68 -15.63 37.14
CA LEU A 1033 12.97 -16.91 36.94
C LEU A 1033 11.45 -16.74 37.05
N TYR A 1034 10.98 -16.10 38.11
CA TYR A 1034 9.59 -15.75 38.38
C TYR A 1034 9.39 -14.23 38.38
N GLU A 1035 8.27 -13.77 37.84
CA GLU A 1035 7.90 -12.36 37.80
C GLU A 1035 6.45 -12.18 38.27
N VAL A 1036 6.20 -11.02 38.88
CA VAL A 1036 4.87 -10.59 39.31
C VAL A 1036 4.29 -9.68 38.23
N VAL A 1037 3.13 -10.08 37.71
CA VAL A 1037 2.27 -9.23 36.88
C VAL A 1037 1.52 -8.26 37.80
N PHE A 1038 1.59 -6.97 37.52
CA PHE A 1038 0.90 -5.94 38.29
C PHE A 1038 0.35 -4.83 37.38
N GLN A 1039 -0.63 -4.09 37.88
CA GLN A 1039 -1.24 -2.95 37.18
C GLN A 1039 -0.39 -1.69 37.35
N LYS A 1040 -0.03 -1.03 36.24
CA LYS A 1040 0.55 0.31 36.20
C LYS A 1040 -0.58 1.36 36.10
N ASN A 1041 -0.26 2.60 36.47
CA ASN A 1041 -1.23 3.71 36.43
C ASN A 1041 -0.90 4.78 35.37
N ASP A 1042 0.28 4.70 34.74
CA ASP A 1042 0.90 5.77 33.95
C ASP A 1042 1.61 5.26 32.68
N ALA A 1043 1.10 4.17 32.09
CA ALA A 1043 1.65 3.58 30.87
C ALA A 1043 0.60 3.55 29.75
N GLU A 1044 0.98 4.07 28.59
CA GLU A 1044 0.11 4.20 27.42
C GLU A 1044 0.82 3.72 26.14
N VAL A 1045 0.03 3.31 25.15
CA VAL A 1045 0.51 3.01 23.80
C VAL A 1045 0.54 4.32 23.00
N ILE A 1046 1.63 4.55 22.27
CA ILE A 1046 1.75 5.68 21.34
C ILE A 1046 1.50 5.15 19.94
N HIS A 1047 0.55 5.76 19.23
CA HIS A 1047 0.27 5.42 17.84
C HIS A 1047 1.47 5.78 16.95
N GLU A 1048 2.07 4.82 16.23
CA GLU A 1048 3.28 5.10 15.45
C GLU A 1048 3.06 6.15 14.33
N ARG A 1049 1.90 6.11 13.66
CA ARG A 1049 1.53 7.07 12.61
C ARG A 1049 1.29 8.50 13.11
N THR A 1050 0.50 8.69 14.18
CA THR A 1050 0.11 10.03 14.66
C THR A 1050 1.06 10.58 15.73
N GLY A 1051 1.79 9.72 16.43
CA GLY A 1051 2.63 10.10 17.57
C GLY A 1051 1.84 10.42 18.83
N GLU A 1052 0.53 10.22 18.82
CA GLU A 1052 -0.38 10.53 19.93
C GLU A 1052 -0.58 9.32 20.84
N VAL A 1053 -1.04 9.56 22.07
CA VAL A 1053 -1.46 8.52 23.00
C VAL A 1053 -2.77 7.89 22.50
N THR A 1054 -2.80 6.57 22.35
CA THR A 1054 -3.98 5.84 21.88
C THR A 1054 -4.84 5.36 23.04
N PRO A 1055 -6.12 5.78 23.15
CA PRO A 1055 -7.04 5.22 24.13
C PRO A 1055 -7.46 3.78 23.74
N PRO A 1056 -7.78 2.91 24.71
CA PRO A 1056 -8.33 1.59 24.41
C PRO A 1056 -9.74 1.69 23.82
N SER A 1057 -9.98 1.00 22.71
CA SER A 1057 -11.27 0.95 22.02
C SER A 1057 -11.47 -0.42 21.33
N PHE A 1058 -12.73 -0.85 21.21
CA PHE A 1058 -13.07 -2.11 20.53
C PHE A 1058 -13.38 -1.86 19.05
N PRO A 1059 -12.92 -2.72 18.13
CA PRO A 1059 -13.09 -2.52 16.69
C PRO A 1059 -14.50 -2.83 16.18
N TYR A 1060 -15.36 -3.42 17.02
CA TYR A 1060 -16.76 -3.72 16.73
C TYR A 1060 -17.55 -3.85 18.02
N GLU A 1061 -18.86 -3.63 17.92
CA GLU A 1061 -19.78 -3.73 19.05
C GLU A 1061 -20.00 -5.20 19.46
N ALA A 1062 -20.10 -5.44 20.75
CA ALA A 1062 -20.58 -6.67 21.36
C ALA A 1062 -21.13 -6.33 22.75
N ASP A 1063 -22.28 -6.89 23.10
CA ASP A 1063 -22.91 -6.66 24.40
C ASP A 1063 -22.04 -7.25 25.53
N HIS A 1064 -21.63 -6.40 26.48
CA HIS A 1064 -20.85 -6.83 27.64
C HIS A 1064 -21.10 -5.89 28.84
N PRO A 1065 -20.92 -6.37 30.08
CA PRO A 1065 -21.01 -5.51 31.26
C PRO A 1065 -19.92 -4.43 31.22
N ASP A 1066 -20.29 -3.15 31.37
CA ASP A 1066 -19.30 -2.08 31.56
C ASP A 1066 -19.19 -1.72 33.05
N LYS A 1067 -18.27 -2.41 33.75
CA LYS A 1067 -18.01 -2.17 35.17
C LYS A 1067 -17.06 -0.98 35.33
N LYS A 1068 -17.56 0.11 35.92
CA LYS A 1068 -16.81 1.37 36.12
C LYS A 1068 -15.46 1.24 36.88
N GLU A 1069 -15.30 0.22 37.71
CA GLU A 1069 -14.08 -0.02 38.50
C GLU A 1069 -13.15 -1.11 37.90
N ALA A 1070 -13.52 -1.68 36.75
CA ALA A 1070 -12.75 -2.75 36.11
C ALA A 1070 -11.46 -2.23 35.47
N THR A 1071 -10.38 -3.03 35.53
CA THR A 1071 -9.15 -2.69 34.81
C THR A 1071 -9.37 -2.80 33.29
N ARG A 1072 -8.47 -2.21 32.48
CA ARG A 1072 -8.53 -2.35 31.02
C ARG A 1072 -8.60 -3.82 30.59
N ARG A 1073 -7.83 -4.71 31.24
CA ARG A 1073 -7.83 -6.14 30.92
C ARG A 1073 -9.11 -6.85 31.33
N ASP A 1074 -9.76 -6.43 32.41
CA ASP A 1074 -11.05 -6.98 32.81
C ASP A 1074 -12.13 -6.63 31.77
N ARG A 1075 -12.17 -5.37 31.32
CA ARG A 1075 -13.07 -4.92 30.24
C ARG A 1075 -12.82 -5.69 28.95
N LEU A 1076 -11.54 -5.88 28.58
CA LEU A 1076 -11.18 -6.69 27.41
C LEU A 1076 -11.63 -8.15 27.56
N ALA A 1077 -11.44 -8.76 28.73
CA ALA A 1077 -11.85 -10.13 28.98
C ALA A 1077 -13.38 -10.29 28.88
N GLU A 1078 -14.14 -9.36 29.47
CA GLU A 1078 -15.61 -9.34 29.40
C GLU A 1078 -16.12 -9.19 27.96
N TRP A 1079 -15.52 -8.31 27.17
CA TRP A 1079 -15.85 -8.15 25.76
C TRP A 1079 -15.44 -9.36 24.91
N THR A 1080 -14.22 -9.88 25.13
CA THR A 1080 -13.67 -11.01 24.35
C THR A 1080 -14.52 -12.23 24.54
N THR A 1081 -14.92 -12.55 25.78
CA THR A 1081 -15.64 -13.78 26.08
C THR A 1081 -17.16 -13.58 26.13
N SER A 1082 -17.68 -12.48 25.59
CA SER A 1082 -19.11 -12.27 25.51
C SER A 1082 -19.75 -13.30 24.57
N PRO A 1083 -20.92 -13.87 24.91
CA PRO A 1083 -21.72 -14.66 23.98
C PRO A 1083 -22.09 -13.90 22.69
N ASP A 1084 -22.17 -12.57 22.75
CA ASP A 1084 -22.48 -11.70 21.61
C ASP A 1084 -21.24 -11.37 20.76
N ASN A 1085 -20.02 -11.74 21.21
CA ASN A 1085 -18.82 -11.53 20.43
C ASN A 1085 -18.80 -12.49 19.22
N GLN A 1086 -18.96 -11.93 18.02
CA GLN A 1086 -19.08 -12.67 16.74
C GLN A 1086 -17.93 -13.65 16.42
N TYR A 1087 -16.77 -13.56 17.10
CA TYR A 1087 -15.60 -14.40 16.82
C TYR A 1087 -15.22 -15.39 17.93
N PHE A 1088 -15.59 -15.15 19.19
CA PHE A 1088 -15.06 -15.92 20.31
C PHE A 1088 -15.51 -17.39 20.28
N ALA A 1089 -16.83 -17.62 20.32
CA ALA A 1089 -17.40 -18.96 20.27
C ALA A 1089 -17.13 -19.63 18.91
N SER A 1090 -17.27 -18.89 17.81
CA SER A 1090 -17.13 -19.41 16.45
C SER A 1090 -15.70 -19.84 16.14
N SER A 1091 -14.69 -19.08 16.60
CA SER A 1091 -13.28 -19.45 16.43
C SER A 1091 -12.94 -20.79 17.08
N TYR A 1092 -13.43 -21.02 18.30
CA TYR A 1092 -13.15 -22.25 19.01
C TYR A 1092 -13.98 -23.42 18.48
N ALA A 1093 -15.25 -23.19 18.13
CA ALA A 1093 -16.08 -24.18 17.45
C ALA A 1093 -15.44 -24.67 16.14
N ASN A 1094 -14.96 -23.74 15.30
CA ASN A 1094 -14.24 -24.07 14.07
C ASN A 1094 -12.95 -24.85 14.35
N ARG A 1095 -12.20 -24.47 15.39
CA ARG A 1095 -10.95 -25.15 15.77
C ARG A 1095 -11.19 -26.58 16.22
N ILE A 1096 -12.19 -26.82 17.08
CA ILE A 1096 -12.55 -28.17 17.51
C ILE A 1096 -13.06 -29.01 16.33
N TRP A 1097 -13.91 -28.44 15.48
CA TRP A 1097 -14.34 -29.09 14.24
C TRP A 1097 -13.14 -29.50 13.37
N GLY A 1098 -12.22 -28.58 13.11
CA GLY A 1098 -11.02 -28.83 12.32
C GLY A 1098 -10.12 -29.92 12.89
N TYR A 1099 -9.94 -29.94 14.22
CA TYR A 1099 -9.19 -31.02 14.88
C TYR A 1099 -9.86 -32.39 14.76
N MET A 1100 -11.20 -32.46 14.75
CA MET A 1100 -11.92 -33.73 14.60
C MET A 1100 -12.02 -34.19 13.14
N MET A 1101 -12.31 -33.27 12.21
CA MET A 1101 -12.60 -33.56 10.80
C MET A 1101 -11.36 -33.49 9.90
N GLY A 1102 -10.26 -32.91 10.38
CA GLY A 1102 -9.01 -32.69 9.65
C GLY A 1102 -8.98 -31.45 8.76
N THR A 1103 -10.09 -30.71 8.69
CA THR A 1103 -10.21 -29.43 7.98
C THR A 1103 -11.32 -28.63 8.65
N GLY A 1104 -11.06 -27.34 8.88
CA GLY A 1104 -12.05 -26.44 9.46
C GLY A 1104 -13.22 -26.18 8.51
N ILE A 1105 -14.30 -25.64 9.07
CA ILE A 1105 -15.35 -25.00 8.26
C ILE A 1105 -14.78 -23.71 7.64
N ILE A 1106 -13.88 -23.06 8.38
CA ILE A 1106 -12.95 -22.05 7.88
C ILE A 1106 -11.54 -22.65 8.00
N GLU A 1107 -10.78 -22.66 6.91
CA GLU A 1107 -9.39 -23.13 6.86
C GLU A 1107 -8.50 -22.02 6.26
N PRO A 1108 -7.38 -21.62 6.89
CA PRO A 1108 -6.84 -22.08 8.16
C PRO A 1108 -7.75 -21.87 9.38
N LEU A 1109 -7.59 -22.70 10.42
CA LEU A 1109 -8.46 -22.72 11.62
C LEU A 1109 -8.49 -21.39 12.40
N ASP A 1110 -7.49 -20.54 12.20
CA ASP A 1110 -7.21 -19.30 12.93
C ASP A 1110 -7.24 -18.04 12.03
N ASP A 1111 -7.91 -18.11 10.86
CA ASP A 1111 -8.00 -17.03 9.86
C ASP A 1111 -9.46 -16.70 9.50
N ILE A 1112 -10.25 -16.21 10.47
CA ILE A 1112 -11.64 -15.80 10.25
C ILE A 1112 -11.67 -14.38 9.68
N ARG A 1113 -12.11 -14.26 8.42
CA ARG A 1113 -12.19 -12.98 7.72
C ARG A 1113 -13.17 -12.99 6.55
N ALA A 1114 -13.57 -11.79 6.10
CA ALA A 1114 -14.51 -11.65 4.98
C ALA A 1114 -14.03 -12.32 3.67
N GLY A 1115 -12.71 -12.34 3.42
CA GLY A 1115 -12.12 -13.02 2.26
C GLY A 1115 -11.95 -14.53 2.41
N ASN A 1116 -12.25 -15.09 3.59
CA ASN A 1116 -12.19 -16.52 3.89
C ASN A 1116 -13.50 -16.97 4.58
N PRO A 1117 -14.64 -16.92 3.86
CA PRO A 1117 -15.92 -17.28 4.46
C PRO A 1117 -15.98 -18.78 4.79
N PRO A 1118 -16.86 -19.19 5.73
CA PRO A 1118 -17.06 -20.60 6.04
C PRO A 1118 -17.54 -21.39 4.82
N SER A 1119 -17.05 -22.62 4.63
CA SER A 1119 -17.53 -23.54 3.58
C SER A 1119 -19.00 -23.93 3.77
N ASN A 1120 -19.45 -23.99 5.03
CA ASN A 1120 -20.83 -24.19 5.44
C ASN A 1120 -21.19 -23.21 6.57
N PRO A 1121 -21.62 -21.98 6.24
CA PRO A 1121 -21.96 -20.96 7.23
C PRO A 1121 -23.05 -21.40 8.21
N GLU A 1122 -24.07 -22.11 7.72
CA GLU A 1122 -25.19 -22.57 8.54
C GLU A 1122 -24.74 -23.58 9.61
N LEU A 1123 -23.78 -24.45 9.27
CA LEU A 1123 -23.17 -25.37 10.23
C LEU A 1123 -22.35 -24.66 11.29
N LEU A 1124 -21.51 -23.70 10.90
CA LEU A 1124 -20.67 -22.98 11.86
C LEU A 1124 -21.52 -22.13 12.80
N GLU A 1125 -22.55 -21.46 12.29
CA GLU A 1125 -23.52 -20.71 13.10
C GLU A 1125 -24.21 -21.63 14.12
N TRP A 1126 -24.69 -22.80 13.68
CA TRP A 1126 -25.31 -23.76 14.59
C TRP A 1126 -24.33 -24.27 15.67
N LEU A 1127 -23.11 -24.64 15.31
CA LEU A 1127 -22.10 -25.08 16.30
C LEU A 1127 -21.73 -23.97 17.29
N THR A 1128 -21.68 -22.72 16.82
CA THR A 1128 -21.41 -21.54 17.63
C THR A 1128 -22.51 -21.34 18.66
N GLN A 1129 -23.77 -21.35 18.22
CA GLN A 1129 -24.93 -21.19 19.09
C GLN A 1129 -25.06 -22.36 20.07
N TYR A 1130 -24.85 -23.59 19.60
CA TYR A 1130 -24.84 -24.78 20.43
C TYR A 1130 -23.80 -24.69 21.55
N PHE A 1131 -22.59 -24.19 21.24
CA PHE A 1131 -21.53 -24.03 22.22
C PHE A 1131 -21.87 -22.97 23.28
N ILE A 1132 -22.51 -21.86 22.88
CA ILE A 1132 -22.99 -20.82 23.78
C ILE A 1132 -24.10 -21.35 24.70
N GLU A 1133 -25.09 -22.07 24.15
CA GLU A 1133 -26.24 -22.61 24.90
C GLU A 1133 -25.85 -23.68 25.92
N HIS A 1134 -24.70 -24.33 25.74
CA HIS A 1134 -24.15 -25.32 26.67
C HIS A 1134 -23.04 -24.72 27.55
N ASP A 1135 -23.14 -23.43 27.88
CA ASP A 1135 -22.24 -22.72 28.80
C ASP A 1135 -20.76 -22.89 28.45
N PHE A 1136 -20.42 -22.87 27.16
CA PHE A 1136 -19.07 -23.06 26.65
C PHE A 1136 -18.41 -24.39 27.08
N ASP A 1137 -19.19 -25.47 27.24
CA ASP A 1137 -18.70 -26.81 27.55
C ASP A 1137 -17.97 -27.43 26.34
N VAL A 1138 -16.64 -27.56 26.49
CA VAL A 1138 -15.75 -28.08 25.44
C VAL A 1138 -15.98 -29.57 25.18
N ARG A 1139 -16.26 -30.35 26.21
CA ARG A 1139 -16.50 -31.80 26.09
C ARG A 1139 -17.84 -32.08 25.42
N GLU A 1140 -18.87 -31.29 25.69
CA GLU A 1140 -20.17 -31.39 25.01
C GLU A 1140 -20.06 -31.04 23.53
N LEU A 1141 -19.35 -29.95 23.19
CA LEU A 1141 -19.07 -29.60 21.80
C LEU A 1141 -18.33 -30.73 21.06
N MET A 1142 -17.30 -31.32 21.66
CA MET A 1142 -16.60 -32.47 21.07
C MET A 1142 -17.53 -33.67 20.90
N ARG A 1143 -18.35 -33.97 21.91
CA ARG A 1143 -19.29 -35.09 21.93
C ARG A 1143 -20.30 -35.00 20.80
N VAL A 1144 -20.94 -33.84 20.60
CA VAL A 1144 -21.93 -33.67 19.53
C VAL A 1144 -21.30 -33.82 18.14
N ILE A 1145 -20.06 -33.34 17.95
CA ILE A 1145 -19.32 -33.48 16.69
C ILE A 1145 -19.02 -34.96 16.40
N VAL A 1146 -18.39 -35.69 17.32
CA VAL A 1146 -17.95 -37.07 17.05
C VAL A 1146 -19.10 -38.10 17.04
N LYS A 1147 -20.25 -37.76 17.65
CA LYS A 1147 -21.48 -38.56 17.56
C LYS A 1147 -22.24 -38.36 16.24
N SER A 1148 -21.90 -37.35 15.43
CA SER A 1148 -22.51 -37.14 14.11
C SER A 1148 -22.21 -38.29 13.14
N ARG A 1149 -23.12 -38.56 12.21
CA ARG A 1149 -22.85 -39.48 11.09
C ARG A 1149 -21.69 -38.97 10.24
N THR A 1150 -21.61 -37.64 10.07
CA THR A 1150 -20.60 -36.93 9.28
C THR A 1150 -19.18 -37.26 9.74
N TYR A 1151 -18.90 -37.25 11.04
CA TYR A 1151 -17.60 -37.66 11.58
C TYR A 1151 -17.29 -39.15 11.32
N GLN A 1152 -18.33 -39.99 11.32
CA GLN A 1152 -18.23 -41.44 11.21
C GLN A 1152 -18.17 -41.95 9.77
N LEU A 1153 -18.05 -41.06 8.76
CA LEU A 1153 -17.93 -41.46 7.37
C LEU A 1153 -16.62 -42.22 7.09
N SER A 1154 -16.66 -43.08 6.07
CA SER A 1154 -15.49 -43.79 5.55
C SER A 1154 -14.50 -42.82 4.89
N ILE A 1155 -13.23 -43.24 4.80
CA ILE A 1155 -12.21 -42.55 4.02
C ILE A 1155 -12.36 -42.88 2.52
N GLU A 1156 -12.95 -44.03 2.21
CA GLU A 1156 -13.20 -44.44 0.83
C GLU A 1156 -14.17 -43.47 0.17
N SER A 1157 -13.73 -42.84 -0.90
CA SER A 1157 -14.52 -41.95 -1.75
C SER A 1157 -15.06 -42.70 -2.97
N HIS A 1158 -15.97 -42.05 -3.69
CA HIS A 1158 -16.50 -42.48 -4.98
C HIS A 1158 -16.63 -41.28 -5.92
N GLN A 1159 -17.02 -41.53 -7.17
CA GLN A 1159 -17.11 -40.53 -8.24
C GLN A 1159 -17.88 -39.24 -7.93
N TRP A 1160 -18.73 -39.23 -6.89
CA TRP A 1160 -19.55 -38.07 -6.53
C TRP A 1160 -18.93 -37.19 -5.45
N ASN A 1161 -17.89 -37.67 -4.77
CA ASN A 1161 -17.25 -36.97 -3.65
C ASN A 1161 -15.72 -37.02 -3.62
N GLU A 1162 -15.08 -37.72 -4.56
CA GLU A 1162 -13.62 -37.80 -4.67
C GLU A 1162 -12.93 -36.44 -4.85
N ASP A 1163 -13.66 -35.46 -5.41
CA ASP A 1163 -13.20 -34.09 -5.61
C ASP A 1163 -13.59 -33.13 -4.48
N ASP A 1164 -14.35 -33.60 -3.48
CA ASP A 1164 -14.71 -32.80 -2.32
C ASP A 1164 -13.58 -32.72 -1.32
N LYS A 1165 -13.15 -31.50 -1.00
CA LYS A 1165 -12.11 -31.24 -0.01
C LYS A 1165 -12.61 -30.47 1.21
N ILE A 1166 -13.80 -29.87 1.19
CA ILE A 1166 -14.18 -28.88 2.22
C ILE A 1166 -15.62 -29.04 2.71
N ASN A 1167 -16.40 -29.95 2.10
CA ASN A 1167 -17.81 -30.15 2.45
C ASN A 1167 -18.02 -31.40 3.33
N PHE A 1168 -16.95 -32.08 3.75
CA PHE A 1168 -17.00 -33.16 4.75
C PHE A 1168 -17.75 -34.42 4.29
N SER A 1169 -17.86 -34.67 2.99
CA SER A 1169 -18.57 -35.82 2.40
C SER A 1169 -17.93 -37.19 2.65
N HIS A 1170 -16.71 -37.21 3.17
CA HIS A 1170 -15.97 -38.39 3.56
C HIS A 1170 -14.91 -38.01 4.60
N ALA A 1171 -14.40 -38.99 5.32
CA ALA A 1171 -13.34 -38.74 6.29
C ALA A 1171 -11.98 -38.57 5.61
N LYS A 1172 -11.13 -37.72 6.17
CA LYS A 1172 -9.79 -37.48 5.65
C LYS A 1172 -8.74 -38.34 6.34
N ALA A 1173 -7.84 -38.93 5.55
CA ALA A 1173 -6.61 -39.49 6.07
C ALA A 1173 -5.72 -38.35 6.60
N ARG A 1174 -5.32 -38.41 7.88
CA ARG A 1174 -4.52 -37.39 8.53
C ARG A 1174 -3.17 -37.94 8.95
N ARG A 1175 -2.15 -37.07 8.88
CA ARG A 1175 -0.86 -37.34 9.52
C ARG A 1175 -1.02 -37.22 11.03
N LEU A 1176 -0.40 -38.14 11.77
CA LEU A 1176 -0.32 -38.04 13.22
C LEU A 1176 0.67 -36.93 13.60
N PRO A 1177 0.33 -36.05 14.55
CA PRO A 1177 1.30 -35.13 15.16
C PRO A 1177 2.51 -35.88 15.73
N ALA A 1178 3.66 -35.22 15.84
CA ALA A 1178 4.91 -35.85 16.26
C ALA A 1178 4.79 -36.62 17.58
N GLU A 1179 4.14 -36.02 18.59
CA GLU A 1179 3.93 -36.62 19.90
C GLU A 1179 3.01 -37.84 19.82
N VAL A 1180 1.94 -37.74 19.04
CA VAL A 1180 0.97 -38.84 18.85
C VAL A 1180 1.63 -40.00 18.09
N LEU A 1181 2.43 -39.70 17.07
CA LEU A 1181 3.17 -40.70 16.32
C LEU A 1181 4.18 -41.42 17.22
N TYR A 1182 4.94 -40.66 18.01
CA TYR A 1182 5.90 -41.21 18.96
C TYR A 1182 5.23 -42.10 19.99
N ASP A 1183 4.17 -41.61 20.64
CA ASP A 1183 3.39 -42.35 21.64
C ASP A 1183 2.77 -43.62 21.04
N THR A 1184 2.25 -43.53 19.80
CA THR A 1184 1.65 -44.67 19.10
C THR A 1184 2.68 -45.78 18.84
N ILE A 1185 3.89 -45.43 18.39
CA ILE A 1185 4.96 -46.41 18.16
C ILE A 1185 5.30 -47.15 19.46
N HIS A 1186 5.42 -46.43 20.57
CA HIS A 1186 5.74 -47.03 21.87
C HIS A 1186 4.58 -47.88 22.42
N ALA A 1187 3.34 -47.40 22.29
CA ALA A 1187 2.15 -48.13 22.70
C ALA A 1187 1.98 -49.45 21.94
N VAL A 1188 2.23 -49.46 20.62
CA VAL A 1188 2.07 -50.66 19.78
C VAL A 1188 3.22 -51.67 19.97
N THR A 1189 4.44 -51.19 20.18
CA THR A 1189 5.63 -52.07 20.36
C THR A 1189 5.80 -52.56 21.80
N GLY A 1190 5.17 -51.91 22.78
CA GLY A 1190 5.39 -52.16 24.20
C GLY A 1190 6.72 -51.58 24.72
N ALA A 1191 7.45 -50.83 23.90
CA ALA A 1191 8.69 -50.18 24.30
C ALA A 1191 8.41 -49.02 25.28
N SER A 1192 9.27 -48.85 26.28
CA SER A 1192 9.19 -47.69 27.19
C SER A 1192 9.91 -46.50 26.59
N SER A 1193 9.23 -45.35 26.53
CA SER A 1193 9.83 -44.08 26.11
C SER A 1193 10.91 -43.62 27.09
N SER A 1194 11.92 -42.92 26.59
CA SER A 1194 13.00 -42.36 27.41
C SER A 1194 13.33 -40.94 26.95
N PHE A 1195 12.86 -39.96 27.72
CA PHE A 1195 13.07 -38.54 27.45
C PHE A 1195 14.01 -37.93 28.50
N PRO A 1196 14.97 -37.07 28.12
CA PRO A 1196 15.86 -36.44 29.08
C PRO A 1196 15.11 -35.60 30.12
N GLY A 1197 15.38 -35.86 31.40
CA GLY A 1197 14.86 -35.07 32.52
C GLY A 1197 13.44 -35.43 32.99
N VAL A 1198 12.83 -36.50 32.47
CA VAL A 1198 11.55 -37.04 32.95
C VAL A 1198 11.63 -38.57 33.14
N PRO A 1199 10.75 -39.19 33.95
CA PRO A 1199 10.77 -40.64 34.17
C PRO A 1199 10.61 -41.47 32.89
N THR A 1200 11.29 -42.61 32.81
CA THR A 1200 11.08 -43.61 31.76
C THR A 1200 9.60 -44.02 31.68
N GLY A 1201 9.07 -44.12 30.46
CA GLY A 1201 7.65 -44.39 30.20
C GLY A 1201 6.78 -43.13 30.13
N THR A 1202 7.35 -41.93 30.33
CA THR A 1202 6.61 -40.67 30.13
C THR A 1202 6.24 -40.49 28.66
N ARG A 1203 4.96 -40.21 28.38
CA ARG A 1203 4.46 -39.92 27.03
C ARG A 1203 5.03 -38.63 26.47
N ALA A 1204 5.22 -38.56 25.16
CA ALA A 1204 5.57 -37.35 24.44
C ALA A 1204 4.53 -36.24 24.68
N ALA A 1205 3.24 -36.60 24.65
CA ALA A 1205 2.15 -35.67 24.93
C ALA A 1205 2.17 -35.12 26.37
N SER A 1206 2.88 -35.77 27.30
CA SER A 1206 3.00 -35.38 28.71
C SER A 1206 4.28 -34.60 29.03
N LEU A 1207 5.09 -34.26 28.02
CA LEU A 1207 6.31 -33.48 28.24
C LEU A 1207 5.98 -32.08 28.80
N PRO A 1208 6.83 -31.54 29.69
CA PRO A 1208 6.56 -30.29 30.39
C PRO A 1208 6.57 -29.07 29.47
N ASP A 1209 7.30 -29.13 28.35
CA ASP A 1209 7.44 -28.05 27.37
C ASP A 1209 8.12 -28.52 26.08
N VAL A 1210 8.10 -27.67 25.05
CA VAL A 1210 8.66 -27.93 23.70
C VAL A 1210 10.20 -28.02 23.64
N GLY A 1211 10.91 -27.69 24.72
CA GLY A 1211 12.38 -27.67 24.76
C GLY A 1211 13.06 -29.01 25.07
N VAL A 1212 12.30 -30.10 25.26
CA VAL A 1212 12.86 -31.45 25.44
C VAL A 1212 13.35 -31.99 24.09
N LYS A 1213 14.67 -32.19 23.97
CA LYS A 1213 15.28 -32.70 22.74
C LYS A 1213 15.67 -34.16 22.89
N LEU A 1214 15.20 -34.99 21.97
CA LEU A 1214 15.70 -36.36 21.82
C LEU A 1214 17.04 -36.36 21.05
N PRO A 1215 17.99 -37.25 21.38
CA PRO A 1215 19.27 -37.34 20.67
C PRO A 1215 19.13 -37.62 19.17
N ASP A 1216 18.10 -38.35 18.76
CA ASP A 1216 17.79 -38.69 17.36
C ASP A 1216 17.02 -37.58 16.61
N GLY A 1217 16.58 -36.54 17.32
CA GLY A 1217 15.81 -35.44 16.77
C GLY A 1217 14.37 -35.77 16.39
N PHE A 1218 13.79 -36.91 16.81
CA PHE A 1218 12.45 -37.36 16.34
C PHE A 1218 11.38 -36.25 16.42
N LEU A 1219 11.19 -35.65 17.61
CA LEU A 1219 10.18 -34.61 17.80
C LEU A 1219 10.46 -33.36 16.96
N ALA A 1220 11.73 -33.00 16.74
CA ALA A 1220 12.10 -31.84 15.94
C ALA A 1220 12.01 -32.06 14.42
N ASN A 1221 12.06 -33.31 13.97
CA ASN A 1221 11.97 -33.67 12.55
C ASN A 1221 10.51 -33.82 12.07
N PHE A 1222 9.60 -34.21 12.98
CA PHE A 1222 8.19 -34.48 12.66
C PHE A 1222 7.22 -33.44 13.22
N GLY A 1223 7.67 -32.50 14.05
CA GLY A 1223 6.85 -31.56 14.82
C GLY A 1223 7.38 -30.13 14.77
#